data_AF-A0A8I1U0L2-F1
#
_entry.id   AF-A0A8I1U0L2-F1
#
_cell.length_a   1.000
_cell.length_b   1.000
_cell.length_c   1.000
_cell.angle_alpha   90.00
_cell.angle_beta   90.00
_cell.angle_gamma   90.00
#
_symmetry.space_group_name_H-M   'P 1'
#
loop_
_entity.id
_entity.type
_entity.pdbx_description
1 polymer ?
#
loop_
_entity_poly.entity_id
_entity_poly.type
_entity_poly.pdbx_seq_one_letter_code
_entity_poly.pdbx_strand_id
1 'polypeptide(L)'
;MSGIFLRWGVPAFVTVIGGTAAAIATSGNAVQPDLAARSEAVLADAEHEWAAVSFNMRDATITGTATTQAMIDEAVARVAAVHGVRSVTSNAVLAEYVSPFPLIATVSGGVVTLTGGVPDEEARAAILSAAGAGMRDETRPMSGAPNRAAWIAAARYALRYASQLDEGEVALADLDLTISGRARSAEAYEDLEGVAALELPASVKLAYREVQPALRSPFEWHAEYDGRRLTLSGATPSDELVRELEALAPAGTVSTSLVLASGAPAGFAQSAKLLVQNLLKLESGSANISGDTSTLAGSPADTATAETVRVAMTPSGTAVTLGPPQVAEYWLSAERGPAGIVLDGFVPDAALRDRLEALDNVDAAGLELGRGAPERFESGVDFVIETLRRMSEGQASIQGTVISVEGRAATVADFTAIETRLELGAPQGLILAGMVIKPPLATPFTFAAEKTAAGQFTLSGYVPSAAVRKALLGQLPTATDTMVIADGNPADFEAAAVKALGVLALLDSGKVSYDGASWSLSGAVDTPQEAFAAESAFASTGLRSAGWTYAVSLPGAAKVAALPVVDPYVWRAQKSANGTVTFGGFVPTEQLKRYLAGHAGSAVVDGTALGAGAPEGFIPASIAGLDALLAMDEGTLALSAGNWSLTGKLPTTTARYAVETGLRAATDVSAWHVAIQAADAAPVVTPFVWSATKAADGSVTFSGYVPTEQVRRFAVVRAGKVASDTTLVGSGEPQGFIPDSLAGLDALLRLESGEVKYDGKGWSLSGQPLTPADAEAARAALATASDGGARWTQALAEPTQPAAAEPAPVEQTAEAATEQPAETAAAADQPGDIAAADTPAADDSSAADVAEDAVPADEPAAVDPAEPVPPAEPAEAAPADPQPADDVAAVATEAVTPVARNYLFDARKAIGGAVVFSGAVPAEPMRRHLAVIAGAEPSEGLAINPDLPADFITSADAGSRALSLLADGEFGLDGDKWVFIGRAETEATRQAALTALAAVPALDQWETSVTLLPPLDVCRDKVGALAARNAITFQSGSARMAEESLPVIDELAGDLALCPEATVNVEGHTDSDGEDEANLALSVSRAEAVVDALILRGIGPERLYAIGYGESLPIASNETRAGKQANRRIVFTLADE
;
A
#
# COMPACT_ATOMS: atom_id res chain seq x y z
N MET A 1 108.23 13.22 136.54
CA MET A 1 107.71 12.23 135.57
C MET A 1 106.42 12.76 134.96
N SER A 2 105.97 12.16 133.85
CA SER A 2 104.57 12.12 133.36
C SER A 2 103.75 13.42 133.40
N GLY A 3 103.62 14.08 132.23
CA GLY A 3 102.66 15.19 132.06
C GLY A 3 102.61 15.75 130.64
N ILE A 4 103.77 16.01 130.03
CA ILE A 4 103.88 16.61 128.68
C ILE A 4 103.20 15.74 127.61
N PHE A 5 103.38 14.42 127.65
CA PHE A 5 102.74 13.48 126.73
C PHE A 5 101.21 13.51 126.78
N LEU A 6 100.61 13.76 127.94
CA LEU A 6 99.14 13.82 128.07
C LEU A 6 98.57 15.14 127.55
N ARG A 7 99.36 16.23 127.61
CA ARG A 7 98.91 17.58 127.24
C ARG A 7 99.02 17.88 125.73
N TRP A 8 99.85 17.14 125.00
CA TRP A 8 100.05 17.32 123.54
C TRP A 8 99.94 16.03 122.72
N GLY A 9 100.28 14.86 123.28
CA GLY A 9 100.21 13.58 122.57
C GLY A 9 98.78 13.08 122.37
N VAL A 10 97.90 13.20 123.38
CA VAL A 10 96.49 12.78 123.27
C VAL A 10 95.72 13.62 122.25
N PRO A 11 95.80 14.97 122.23
CA PRO A 11 95.22 15.76 121.15
C PRO A 11 95.74 15.35 119.77
N ALA A 12 97.05 15.22 119.58
CA ALA A 12 97.62 14.81 118.29
C ALA A 12 97.12 13.43 117.84
N PHE A 13 97.04 12.45 118.74
CA PHE A 13 96.57 11.10 118.41
C PHE A 13 95.06 11.07 118.10
N VAL A 14 94.25 11.86 118.79
CA VAL A 14 92.81 12.01 118.52
C VAL A 14 92.57 12.80 117.22
N THR A 15 93.39 13.81 116.90
CA THR A 15 93.31 14.52 115.62
C THR A 15 93.80 13.65 114.45
N VAL A 16 94.81 12.79 114.64
CA VAL A 16 95.26 11.85 113.61
C VAL A 16 94.25 10.72 113.40
N ILE A 17 93.75 10.05 114.45
CA ILE A 17 92.75 8.99 114.30
C ILE A 17 91.39 9.56 113.88
N GLY A 18 90.94 10.66 114.49
CA GLY A 18 89.70 11.34 114.11
C GLY A 18 89.76 11.92 112.70
N GLY A 19 90.89 12.51 112.31
CA GLY A 19 91.15 12.97 110.94
C GLY A 19 91.23 11.84 109.93
N THR A 20 91.84 10.70 110.28
CA THR A 20 91.91 9.51 109.41
C THR A 20 90.54 8.84 109.30
N ALA A 21 89.77 8.74 110.38
CA ALA A 21 88.40 8.22 110.37
C ALA A 21 87.44 9.13 109.60
N ALA A 22 87.57 10.46 109.74
CA ALA A 22 86.83 11.42 108.93
C ALA A 22 87.25 11.37 107.45
N ALA A 23 88.55 11.25 107.16
CA ALA A 23 89.05 11.06 105.80
C ALA A 23 88.50 9.76 105.17
N ILE A 24 88.51 8.64 105.90
CA ILE A 24 87.94 7.36 105.44
C ILE A 24 86.43 7.47 105.24
N ALA A 25 85.70 8.12 106.15
CA ALA A 25 84.26 8.34 106.02
C ALA A 25 83.88 9.27 104.85
N THR A 26 84.74 10.24 104.51
CA THR A 26 84.53 11.13 103.35
C THR A 26 85.01 10.50 102.02
N SER A 27 86.09 9.70 102.03
CA SER A 27 86.58 8.99 100.84
C SER A 27 85.74 7.77 100.46
N GLY A 28 85.08 7.13 101.43
CA GLY A 28 84.14 6.03 101.18
C GLY A 28 83.01 6.42 100.23
N ASN A 29 82.56 7.68 100.30
CA ASN A 29 81.53 8.25 99.43
C ASN A 29 82.06 8.71 98.06
N ALA A 30 83.37 8.63 97.79
CA ALA A 30 84.00 9.11 96.55
C ALA A 30 84.51 7.97 95.63
N VAL A 31 84.94 6.84 96.20
CA VAL A 31 85.54 5.74 95.40
C VAL A 31 84.50 4.95 94.60
N GLN A 32 83.31 4.70 95.16
CA GLN A 32 82.27 3.96 94.44
C GLN A 32 81.75 4.72 93.20
N PRO A 33 81.45 6.03 93.27
CA PRO A 33 81.09 6.82 92.08
C PRO A 33 82.20 6.92 91.02
N ASP A 34 83.47 7.05 91.41
CA ASP A 34 84.61 7.04 90.47
C ASP A 34 84.71 5.72 89.70
N LEU A 35 84.63 4.59 90.42
CA LEU A 35 84.70 3.27 89.80
C LEU A 35 83.46 2.95 88.96
N ALA A 36 82.27 3.41 89.37
CA ALA A 36 81.05 3.32 88.57
C ALA A 36 81.22 4.08 87.25
N ALA A 37 81.41 5.41 87.30
CA ALA A 37 81.50 6.26 86.11
C ALA A 37 82.62 5.82 85.15
N ARG A 38 83.76 5.34 85.66
CA ARG A 38 84.86 4.85 84.82
C ARG A 38 84.62 3.45 84.25
N SER A 39 83.80 2.62 84.88
CA SER A 39 83.42 1.31 84.35
C SER A 39 82.27 1.42 83.36
N GLU A 40 81.30 2.29 83.64
CA GLU A 40 80.25 2.72 82.71
C GLU A 40 80.86 3.29 81.43
N ALA A 41 81.85 4.20 81.53
CA ALA A 41 82.55 4.74 80.37
C ALA A 41 83.29 3.65 79.54
N VAL A 42 83.90 2.66 80.19
CA VAL A 42 84.62 1.55 79.51
C VAL A 42 83.65 0.50 78.93
N LEU A 43 82.42 0.42 79.42
CA LEU A 43 81.35 -0.39 78.82
C LEU A 43 80.68 0.34 77.65
N ALA A 44 80.49 1.66 77.73
CA ALA A 44 79.96 2.48 76.64
C ALA A 44 80.92 2.54 75.44
N ASP A 45 82.22 2.77 75.69
CA ASP A 45 83.32 2.68 74.69
C ASP A 45 83.48 1.28 74.06
N ALA A 46 82.75 0.28 74.59
CA ALA A 46 82.76 -1.11 74.19
C ALA A 46 81.42 -1.61 73.60
N GLU A 47 80.45 -0.73 73.34
CA GLU A 47 79.12 -1.13 72.85
C GLU A 47 78.40 -2.11 73.81
N HIS A 48 78.68 -2.01 75.12
CA HIS A 48 78.14 -2.87 76.19
C HIS A 48 77.19 -2.12 77.13
N GLU A 49 76.43 -1.16 76.61
CA GLU A 49 75.45 -0.36 77.38
C GLU A 49 74.33 -1.20 78.03
N TRP A 50 74.12 -2.43 77.53
CA TRP A 50 73.23 -3.43 78.13
C TRP A 50 73.67 -3.87 79.56
N ALA A 51 74.94 -3.65 79.91
CA ALA A 51 75.57 -4.12 81.15
C ALA A 51 75.59 -3.03 82.24
N ALA A 52 74.54 -2.99 83.07
CA ALA A 52 74.52 -2.14 84.26
C ALA A 52 75.52 -2.65 85.31
N VAL A 53 76.54 -1.86 85.62
CA VAL A 53 77.57 -2.17 86.62
C VAL A 53 77.31 -1.47 87.95
N SER A 54 77.36 -2.22 89.05
CA SER A 54 77.16 -1.69 90.41
C SER A 54 78.35 -2.07 91.30
N PHE A 55 78.70 -1.22 92.28
CA PHE A 55 79.90 -1.39 93.10
C PHE A 55 79.61 -1.56 94.59
N ASN A 56 80.11 -2.65 95.18
CA ASN A 56 80.26 -2.77 96.63
C ASN A 56 81.74 -2.52 96.99
N MET A 57 82.05 -1.31 97.44
CA MET A 57 83.41 -0.78 97.64
C MET A 57 84.30 -0.77 96.39
N ARG A 58 84.80 -1.95 95.98
CA ARG A 58 85.69 -2.19 94.83
C ARG A 58 85.31 -3.45 94.03
N ASP A 59 84.27 -4.15 94.46
CA ASP A 59 83.78 -5.37 93.80
C ASP A 59 82.64 -4.95 92.88
N ALA A 60 82.82 -5.20 91.58
CA ALA A 60 81.79 -4.92 90.58
C ALA A 60 80.79 -6.08 90.53
N THR A 61 79.51 -5.75 90.45
CA THR A 61 78.45 -6.70 90.05
C THR A 61 77.83 -6.19 88.76
N ILE A 62 77.99 -6.94 87.68
CA ILE A 62 77.35 -6.67 86.39
C ILE A 62 75.98 -7.34 86.37
N THR A 63 74.98 -6.58 85.92
CA THR A 63 73.58 -7.00 85.76
C THR A 63 73.06 -6.49 84.42
N GLY A 64 72.11 -7.20 83.82
CA GLY A 64 71.58 -6.87 82.50
C GLY A 64 71.25 -8.13 81.70
N THR A 65 70.88 -7.93 80.44
CA THR A 65 70.51 -9.01 79.52
C THR A 65 71.41 -8.96 78.30
N ALA A 66 72.17 -10.03 78.05
CA ALA A 66 73.07 -10.15 76.89
C ALA A 66 72.52 -11.19 75.91
N THR A 67 72.73 -10.99 74.61
CA THR A 67 72.25 -11.89 73.55
C THR A 67 73.28 -12.95 73.14
N THR A 68 74.50 -12.88 73.70
CA THR A 68 75.51 -13.94 73.62
C THR A 68 76.29 -14.06 74.93
N GLN A 69 76.81 -15.24 75.24
CA GLN A 69 77.71 -15.44 76.39
C GLN A 69 79.01 -14.62 76.23
N ALA A 70 79.51 -14.46 74.99
CA ALA A 70 80.72 -13.73 74.69
C ALA A 70 80.64 -12.25 75.15
N MET A 71 79.49 -11.60 74.99
CA MET A 71 79.28 -10.23 75.50
C MET A 71 79.39 -10.17 77.03
N ILE A 72 78.87 -11.18 77.75
CA ILE A 72 78.99 -11.23 79.22
C ILE A 72 80.45 -11.39 79.62
N ASP A 73 81.17 -12.32 78.99
CA ASP A 73 82.57 -12.59 79.28
C ASP A 73 83.47 -11.38 78.95
N GLU A 74 83.18 -10.66 77.86
CA GLU A 74 83.88 -9.45 77.46
C GLU A 74 83.58 -8.25 78.38
N ALA A 75 82.31 -8.00 78.74
CA ALA A 75 81.95 -6.98 79.72
C ALA A 75 82.62 -7.23 81.09
N VAL A 76 82.66 -8.49 81.55
CA VAL A 76 83.38 -8.90 82.76
C VAL A 76 84.88 -8.61 82.63
N ALA A 77 85.51 -8.96 81.51
CA ALA A 77 86.93 -8.71 81.28
C ALA A 77 87.28 -7.21 81.22
N ARG A 78 86.43 -6.41 80.57
CA ARG A 78 86.60 -4.95 80.42
C ARG A 78 86.47 -4.23 81.77
N VAL A 79 85.44 -4.54 82.57
CA VAL A 79 85.30 -3.98 83.92
C VAL A 79 86.44 -4.46 84.84
N ALA A 80 86.91 -5.70 84.71
CA ALA A 80 88.05 -6.21 85.48
C ALA A 80 89.37 -5.49 85.16
N ALA A 81 89.51 -4.92 83.96
CA ALA A 81 90.67 -4.11 83.57
C ALA A 81 90.64 -2.67 84.11
N VAL A 82 89.51 -2.18 84.64
CA VAL A 82 89.39 -0.81 85.15
C VAL A 82 90.22 -0.64 86.43
N HIS A 83 91.30 0.16 86.34
CA HIS A 83 92.24 0.36 87.44
C HIS A 83 91.55 0.84 88.73
N GLY A 84 91.50 -0.04 89.73
CA GLY A 84 90.85 0.18 91.03
C GLY A 84 89.78 -0.85 91.38
N VAL A 85 89.20 -1.54 90.39
CA VAL A 85 88.35 -2.72 90.61
C VAL A 85 89.16 -3.83 91.30
N ARG A 86 88.49 -4.72 92.05
CA ARG A 86 89.13 -5.86 92.77
C ARG A 86 88.71 -7.22 92.21
N SER A 87 87.42 -7.36 91.92
CA SER A 87 86.81 -8.56 91.34
C SER A 87 85.50 -8.15 90.66
N VAL A 88 85.09 -8.93 89.66
CA VAL A 88 83.84 -8.73 88.93
C VAL A 88 83.01 -10.01 89.05
N THR A 89 81.75 -9.86 89.45
CA THR A 89 80.74 -10.92 89.46
C THR A 89 79.69 -10.60 88.41
N SER A 90 79.35 -11.56 87.55
CA SER A 90 78.22 -11.40 86.63
C SER A 90 76.97 -12.06 87.20
N ASN A 91 75.92 -11.26 87.32
CA ASN A 91 74.53 -11.68 87.48
C ASN A 91 73.71 -11.36 86.22
N ALA A 92 74.38 -11.16 85.07
CA ALA A 92 73.71 -10.96 83.80
C ALA A 92 73.01 -12.25 83.33
N VAL A 93 71.88 -12.11 82.65
CA VAL A 93 71.13 -13.23 82.07
C VAL A 93 71.31 -13.26 80.56
N LEU A 94 71.31 -14.47 79.98
CA LEU A 94 71.29 -14.65 78.54
C LEU A 94 69.86 -14.44 78.03
N ALA A 95 69.70 -13.69 76.94
CA ALA A 95 68.41 -13.45 76.30
C ALA A 95 67.81 -14.73 75.71
N GLU A 96 66.49 -14.78 75.63
CA GLU A 96 65.74 -15.90 75.03
C GLU A 96 66.22 -16.17 73.60
N TYR A 97 66.52 -17.43 73.28
CA TYR A 97 66.91 -17.84 71.92
C TYR A 97 65.66 -18.10 71.07
N VAL A 98 65.54 -17.37 69.96
CA VAL A 98 64.42 -17.48 69.03
C VAL A 98 64.94 -17.67 67.60
N SER A 99 64.42 -18.65 66.89
CA SER A 99 64.71 -18.90 65.47
C SER A 99 63.44 -19.47 64.79
N PRO A 100 63.02 -18.93 63.62
CA PRO A 100 63.61 -17.77 62.94
C PRO A 100 63.46 -16.49 63.78
N PHE A 101 64.46 -15.61 63.70
CA PHE A 101 64.56 -14.42 64.53
C PHE A 101 63.56 -13.34 64.07
N PRO A 102 62.56 -12.96 64.89
CA PRO A 102 61.44 -12.15 64.42
C PRO A 102 61.67 -10.65 64.63
N LEU A 103 61.38 -9.84 63.61
CA LEU A 103 61.11 -8.41 63.76
C LEU A 103 59.81 -8.08 63.02
N ILE A 104 58.84 -7.46 63.69
CA ILE A 104 57.50 -7.22 63.14
C ILE A 104 57.16 -5.73 63.25
N ALA A 105 56.88 -5.09 62.12
CA ALA A 105 56.44 -3.70 62.01
C ALA A 105 54.94 -3.67 61.64
N THR A 106 54.07 -3.65 62.64
CA THR A 106 52.62 -3.52 62.44
C THR A 106 52.27 -2.04 62.23
N VAL A 107 51.42 -1.74 61.26
CA VAL A 107 51.04 -0.38 60.82
C VAL A 107 49.53 -0.20 60.98
N SER A 108 49.11 0.90 61.62
CA SER A 108 47.69 1.22 61.75
C SER A 108 47.48 2.75 61.72
N GLY A 109 46.71 3.24 60.74
CA GLY A 109 46.51 4.67 60.50
C GLY A 109 47.83 5.42 60.24
N GLY A 110 48.76 4.77 59.52
CA GLY A 110 50.12 5.27 59.27
C GLY A 110 51.06 5.27 60.47
N VAL A 111 50.64 4.78 61.65
CA VAL A 111 51.52 4.66 62.83
C VAL A 111 52.17 3.27 62.85
N VAL A 112 53.49 3.23 62.73
CA VAL A 112 54.30 2.00 62.83
C VAL A 112 54.55 1.65 64.30
N THR A 113 54.36 0.39 64.67
CA THR A 113 54.75 -0.20 65.96
C THR A 113 55.67 -1.38 65.71
N LEU A 114 56.93 -1.32 66.19
CA LEU A 114 57.84 -2.46 66.17
C LEU A 114 57.62 -3.38 67.38
N THR A 115 57.59 -4.68 67.12
CA THR A 115 57.66 -5.74 68.13
C THR A 115 58.67 -6.81 67.70
N GLY A 116 59.06 -7.71 68.62
CA GLY A 116 59.98 -8.80 68.34
C GLY A 116 61.37 -8.60 68.94
N GLY A 117 62.38 -9.17 68.28
CA GLY A 117 63.76 -9.27 68.75
C GLY A 117 64.67 -8.18 68.20
N VAL A 118 65.58 -7.70 69.03
CA VAL A 118 66.78 -6.95 68.61
C VAL A 118 68.05 -7.73 69.00
N PRO A 119 69.10 -7.77 68.15
CA PRO A 119 70.36 -8.45 68.47
C PRO A 119 71.14 -7.80 69.62
N ASP A 120 71.05 -6.47 69.74
CA ASP A 120 71.71 -5.64 70.74
C ASP A 120 71.15 -4.19 70.67
N GLU A 121 71.56 -3.33 71.60
CA GLU A 121 71.02 -1.97 71.73
C GLU A 121 71.50 -1.01 70.64
N GLU A 122 72.72 -1.17 70.11
CA GLU A 122 73.20 -0.33 69.00
C GLU A 122 72.49 -0.71 67.69
N ALA A 123 72.15 -2.00 67.50
CA ALA A 123 71.31 -2.47 66.40
C ALA A 123 69.87 -1.93 66.53
N ARG A 124 69.34 -1.86 67.75
CA ARG A 124 68.05 -1.21 68.06
C ARG A 124 68.08 0.28 67.70
N ALA A 125 69.07 1.03 68.19
CA ALA A 125 69.26 2.44 67.83
C ALA A 125 69.45 2.63 66.31
N ALA A 126 70.15 1.72 65.63
CA ALA A 126 70.37 1.74 64.19
C ALA A 126 69.09 1.55 63.36
N ILE A 127 68.08 0.85 63.86
CA ILE A 127 66.77 0.71 63.17
C ILE A 127 65.80 1.82 63.56
N LEU A 128 65.78 2.26 64.82
CA LEU A 128 64.96 3.38 65.28
C LEU A 128 65.31 4.70 64.57
N SER A 129 66.60 4.95 64.36
CA SER A 129 67.09 6.11 63.58
C SER A 129 66.68 6.09 62.11
N ALA A 130 66.26 4.93 61.57
CA ALA A 130 65.74 4.79 60.20
C ALA A 130 64.19 4.78 60.13
N ALA A 131 63.50 4.49 61.24
CA ALA A 131 62.04 4.40 61.31
C ALA A 131 61.31 5.76 61.27
N GLY A 132 62.03 6.86 61.56
CA GLY A 132 61.46 8.21 61.62
C GLY A 132 60.73 8.54 62.93
N ALA A 133 60.18 9.76 63.01
CA ALA A 133 59.53 10.25 64.22
C ALA A 133 58.03 9.86 64.27
N GLY A 134 57.56 9.44 65.45
CA GLY A 134 56.15 9.06 65.69
C GLY A 134 55.87 7.56 65.74
N MET A 135 56.86 6.75 65.39
CA MET A 135 56.86 5.29 65.50
C MET A 135 56.97 4.83 66.97
N ARG A 136 56.34 3.70 67.31
CA ARG A 136 56.39 3.05 68.63
C ARG A 136 57.31 1.84 68.60
N ASP A 137 57.96 1.56 69.72
CA ASP A 137 58.89 0.44 69.85
C ASP A 137 58.66 -0.36 71.14
N GLU A 138 58.37 -1.64 70.95
CA GLU A 138 58.13 -2.65 71.97
C GLU A 138 59.07 -3.86 71.75
N THR A 139 60.18 -3.68 71.02
CA THR A 139 61.21 -4.71 70.83
C THR A 139 61.95 -5.06 72.12
N ARG A 140 62.48 -6.28 72.19
CA ARG A 140 63.27 -6.79 73.32
C ARG A 140 64.54 -7.50 72.86
N PRO A 141 65.65 -7.46 73.63
CA PRO A 141 66.83 -8.25 73.33
C PRO A 141 66.50 -9.75 73.20
N MET A 142 66.99 -10.38 72.13
CA MET A 142 66.83 -11.81 71.85
C MET A 142 68.14 -12.41 71.33
N SER A 143 68.36 -13.68 71.63
CA SER A 143 69.46 -14.48 71.07
C SER A 143 68.99 -15.20 69.79
N GLY A 144 69.91 -15.54 68.89
CA GLY A 144 69.61 -16.33 67.68
C GLY A 144 69.50 -15.54 66.37
N ALA A 145 69.79 -14.23 66.39
CA ALA A 145 69.80 -13.40 65.19
C ALA A 145 70.77 -13.92 64.10
N PRO A 146 70.46 -13.72 62.81
CA PRO A 146 71.42 -13.92 61.72
C PRO A 146 72.54 -12.85 61.77
N ASN A 147 73.37 -12.78 60.73
CA ASN A 147 74.48 -11.82 60.70
C ASN A 147 74.01 -10.38 60.99
N ARG A 148 74.55 -9.77 62.05
CA ARG A 148 74.18 -8.45 62.57
C ARG A 148 74.03 -7.37 61.49
N ALA A 149 75.01 -7.24 60.59
CA ALA A 149 74.99 -6.23 59.54
C ALA A 149 73.92 -6.50 58.47
N ALA A 150 73.73 -7.77 58.09
CA ALA A 150 72.65 -8.17 57.18
C ALA A 150 71.27 -7.95 57.81
N TRP A 151 71.11 -8.24 59.11
CA TRP A 151 69.86 -8.02 59.84
C TRP A 151 69.51 -6.52 59.96
N ILE A 152 70.48 -5.67 60.31
CA ILE A 152 70.25 -4.20 60.37
C ILE A 152 69.87 -3.66 58.98
N ALA A 153 70.51 -4.15 57.90
CA ALA A 153 70.16 -3.78 56.54
C ALA A 153 68.73 -4.24 56.16
N ALA A 154 68.36 -5.48 56.51
CA ALA A 154 67.02 -6.02 56.29
C ALA A 154 65.95 -5.22 57.07
N ALA A 155 66.19 -4.95 58.36
CA ALA A 155 65.27 -4.22 59.23
C ALA A 155 65.04 -2.78 58.75
N ARG A 156 66.08 -2.08 58.32
CA ARG A 156 65.96 -0.74 57.69
C ARG A 156 65.16 -0.79 56.39
N TYR A 157 65.36 -1.82 55.56
CA TYR A 157 64.60 -2.01 54.33
C TYR A 157 63.11 -2.29 54.62
N ALA A 158 62.82 -3.20 55.56
CA ALA A 158 61.46 -3.49 56.03
C ALA A 158 60.75 -2.23 56.55
N LEU A 159 61.42 -1.41 57.37
CA LEU A 159 60.87 -0.16 57.91
C LEU A 159 60.56 0.89 56.84
N ARG A 160 61.34 0.97 55.75
CA ARG A 160 61.00 1.83 54.60
C ARG A 160 59.64 1.45 54.03
N TYR A 161 59.38 0.17 53.79
CA TYR A 161 58.09 -0.28 53.23
C TYR A 161 56.94 -0.25 54.24
N ALA A 162 57.21 -0.45 55.54
CA ALA A 162 56.21 -0.19 56.58
C ALA A 162 55.74 1.27 56.56
N SER A 163 56.63 2.23 56.26
CA SER A 163 56.26 3.64 56.09
C SER A 163 55.47 3.95 54.81
N GLN A 164 55.39 3.02 53.86
CA GLN A 164 54.55 3.12 52.64
C GLN A 164 53.14 2.51 52.84
N LEU A 165 52.89 1.83 53.96
CA LEU A 165 51.56 1.35 54.33
C LEU A 165 50.77 2.40 55.13
N ASP A 166 49.45 2.35 54.97
CA ASP A 166 48.47 3.02 55.84
C ASP A 166 48.00 2.08 56.96
N GLU A 167 47.83 0.79 56.63
CA GLU A 167 47.40 -0.27 57.54
C GLU A 167 48.02 -1.61 57.08
N GLY A 168 48.53 -2.43 57.99
CA GLY A 168 49.12 -3.74 57.64
C GLY A 168 50.26 -4.19 58.55
N GLU A 169 51.15 -5.03 58.00
CA GLU A 169 52.32 -5.58 58.68
C GLU A 169 53.47 -5.80 57.70
N VAL A 170 54.69 -5.45 58.12
CA VAL A 170 55.93 -5.88 57.47
C VAL A 170 56.75 -6.65 58.49
N ALA A 171 57.06 -7.92 58.22
CA ALA A 171 57.82 -8.77 59.14
C ALA A 171 59.08 -9.35 58.50
N LEU A 172 60.07 -9.63 59.35
CA LEU A 172 61.28 -10.37 59.03
C LEU A 172 61.36 -11.61 59.91
N ALA A 173 61.57 -12.76 59.28
CA ALA A 173 61.91 -14.01 59.91
C ALA A 173 63.35 -14.37 59.49
N ASP A 174 64.32 -14.18 60.40
CA ASP A 174 65.75 -14.10 60.10
C ASP A 174 66.08 -13.01 59.05
N LEU A 175 66.01 -13.35 57.76
CA LEU A 175 66.20 -12.44 56.61
C LEU A 175 65.13 -12.66 55.51
N ASP A 176 64.12 -13.49 55.78
CA ASP A 176 62.97 -13.68 54.89
C ASP A 176 61.90 -12.64 55.25
N LEU A 177 61.60 -11.76 54.30
CA LEU A 177 60.73 -10.59 54.40
C LEU A 177 59.30 -10.91 53.96
N THR A 178 58.31 -10.55 54.76
CA THR A 178 56.89 -10.54 54.37
C THR A 178 56.32 -9.13 54.43
N ILE A 179 55.43 -8.82 53.48
CA ILE A 179 54.72 -7.53 53.40
C ILE A 179 53.24 -7.85 53.18
N SER A 180 52.36 -7.36 54.05
CA SER A 180 50.90 -7.45 53.84
C SER A 180 50.23 -6.16 54.30
N GLY A 181 49.24 -5.66 53.56
CA GLY A 181 48.48 -4.47 53.98
C GLY A 181 47.95 -3.61 52.84
N ARG A 182 47.62 -2.36 53.18
CA ARG A 182 47.10 -1.33 52.28
C ARG A 182 48.11 -0.20 52.13
N ALA A 183 48.46 0.14 50.89
CA ALA A 183 49.35 1.25 50.57
C ALA A 183 48.74 2.61 50.96
N ARG A 184 49.60 3.60 51.27
CA ARG A 184 49.16 4.96 51.67
C ARG A 184 48.85 5.92 50.52
N SER A 185 49.27 5.58 49.30
CA SER A 185 49.02 6.34 48.06
C SER A 185 49.16 5.40 46.86
N ALA A 186 48.83 5.86 45.64
CA ALA A 186 49.07 5.11 44.41
C ALA A 186 50.58 4.93 44.13
N GLU A 187 51.37 5.99 44.30
CA GLU A 187 52.84 5.96 44.22
C GLU A 187 53.43 4.94 45.22
N ALA A 188 52.93 4.91 46.46
CA ALA A 188 53.34 3.92 47.46
C ALA A 188 52.93 2.48 47.10
N TYR A 189 51.82 2.31 46.37
CA TYR A 189 51.40 0.99 45.87
C TYR A 189 52.35 0.47 44.78
N GLU A 190 52.73 1.34 43.83
CA GLU A 190 53.74 1.02 42.81
C GLU A 190 55.11 0.71 43.44
N ASP A 191 55.55 1.48 44.44
CA ASP A 191 56.77 1.26 45.24
C ASP A 191 56.76 -0.13 45.90
N LEU A 192 55.60 -0.54 46.46
CA LEU A 192 55.40 -1.82 47.17
C LEU A 192 55.31 -3.01 46.20
N GLU A 193 54.65 -2.87 45.05
CA GLU A 193 54.66 -3.90 44.00
C GLU A 193 56.03 -4.00 43.28
N GLY A 194 56.82 -2.92 43.27
CA GLY A 194 58.19 -2.88 42.75
C GLY A 194 59.23 -3.67 43.56
N VAL A 195 58.95 -4.00 44.84
CA VAL A 195 59.89 -4.64 45.80
C VAL A 195 60.64 -5.87 45.26
N ALA A 196 60.02 -6.62 44.34
CA ALA A 196 60.58 -7.87 43.80
C ALA A 196 61.58 -7.69 42.64
N ALA A 197 61.75 -6.47 42.11
CA ALA A 197 62.43 -6.27 40.82
C ALA A 197 63.97 -6.28 40.90
N LEU A 198 64.59 -5.39 41.70
CA LEU A 198 66.03 -5.08 41.56
C LEU A 198 66.81 -4.68 42.84
N GLU A 199 66.16 -4.32 43.96
CA GLU A 199 66.84 -3.62 45.08
C GLU A 199 66.86 -4.35 46.45
N LEU A 200 66.58 -5.66 46.52
CA LEU A 200 66.69 -6.39 47.79
C LEU A 200 68.13 -6.38 48.34
N PRO A 201 68.36 -6.05 49.64
CA PRO A 201 69.68 -6.10 50.24
C PRO A 201 70.27 -7.51 50.20
N ALA A 202 71.59 -7.62 50.02
CA ALA A 202 72.25 -8.91 49.88
C ALA A 202 71.98 -9.84 51.08
N SER A 203 71.43 -11.03 50.78
CA SER A 203 70.94 -12.07 51.72
C SER A 203 69.49 -11.94 52.21
N VAL A 204 68.76 -10.88 51.85
CA VAL A 204 67.30 -10.76 52.09
C VAL A 204 66.52 -11.47 50.98
N LYS A 205 65.40 -12.11 51.31
CA LYS A 205 64.45 -12.65 50.32
C LYS A 205 63.04 -12.13 50.59
N LEU A 206 62.28 -11.83 49.54
CA LEU A 206 60.84 -11.61 49.67
C LEU A 206 60.15 -12.99 49.72
N ALA A 207 59.55 -13.33 50.87
CA ALA A 207 58.88 -14.61 51.10
C ALA A 207 57.36 -14.54 50.89
N TYR A 208 56.74 -13.40 51.16
CA TYR A 208 55.32 -13.15 50.87
C TYR A 208 55.06 -11.67 50.58
N ARG A 209 54.17 -11.38 49.63
CA ARG A 209 53.62 -10.04 49.41
C ARG A 209 52.14 -10.11 49.10
N GLU A 210 51.35 -9.31 49.80
CA GLU A 210 49.92 -9.09 49.52
C GLU A 210 49.56 -7.64 49.85
N VAL A 211 49.61 -6.76 48.84
CA VAL A 211 49.39 -5.33 49.03
C VAL A 211 48.11 -4.90 48.30
N GLN A 212 47.29 -4.10 48.97
CA GLN A 212 46.09 -3.47 48.43
C GLN A 212 46.39 -2.00 48.04
N PRO A 213 45.81 -1.48 46.95
CA PRO A 213 45.91 -0.06 46.59
C PRO A 213 45.32 0.86 47.67
N ALA A 214 45.68 2.15 47.64
CA ALA A 214 45.26 3.11 48.66
C ALA A 214 43.74 3.28 48.77
N LEU A 215 43.23 3.52 49.98
CA LEU A 215 41.79 3.65 50.23
C LEU A 215 41.23 4.93 49.61
N ARG A 216 40.13 4.82 48.85
CA ARG A 216 39.26 5.96 48.52
C ARG A 216 37.89 5.77 49.19
N SER A 217 37.43 6.82 49.86
CA SER A 217 36.10 6.90 50.46
C SER A 217 35.59 8.35 50.34
N PRO A 218 34.50 8.61 49.60
CA PRO A 218 33.76 7.66 48.76
C PRO A 218 34.63 7.06 47.65
N PHE A 219 34.23 5.87 47.17
CA PHE A 219 34.83 5.26 45.99
C PHE A 219 34.06 5.75 44.77
N GLU A 220 34.70 6.57 43.94
CA GLU A 220 34.06 7.30 42.83
C GLU A 220 34.57 6.82 41.48
N TRP A 221 33.65 6.55 40.56
CA TRP A 221 33.92 6.10 39.19
C TRP A 221 32.92 6.78 38.23
N HIS A 222 33.40 7.14 37.04
CA HIS A 222 32.61 7.74 35.96
C HIS A 222 32.95 7.09 34.62
N ALA A 223 31.92 6.87 33.82
CA ALA A 223 31.99 6.57 32.40
C ALA A 223 31.16 7.59 31.61
N GLU A 224 31.68 8.10 30.51
CA GLU A 224 30.99 9.03 29.60
C GLU A 224 31.09 8.52 28.16
N TYR A 225 30.02 8.63 27.38
CA TYR A 225 29.98 8.21 25.98
C TYR A 225 29.38 9.32 25.11
N ASP A 226 30.12 9.76 24.09
CA ASP A 226 29.72 10.85 23.17
C ASP A 226 29.15 10.35 21.82
N GLY A 227 28.86 9.05 21.72
CA GLY A 227 28.45 8.38 20.48
C GLY A 227 29.60 7.90 19.59
N ARG A 228 30.86 8.19 19.97
CA ARG A 228 32.08 7.78 19.24
C ARG A 228 33.21 7.32 20.16
N ARG A 229 33.28 7.82 21.39
CA ARG A 229 34.35 7.62 22.36
C ARG A 229 33.76 7.35 23.75
N LEU A 230 34.31 6.33 24.41
CA LEU A 230 34.07 6.03 25.82
C LEU A 230 35.21 6.61 26.67
N THR A 231 34.89 7.47 27.63
CA THR A 231 35.88 8.01 28.59
C THR A 231 35.62 7.40 29.96
N LEU A 232 36.63 6.80 30.59
CA LEU A 232 36.53 6.20 31.94
C LEU A 232 37.47 6.93 32.91
N SER A 233 36.96 7.35 34.07
CA SER A 233 37.73 8.13 35.05
C SER A 233 37.34 7.83 36.50
N GLY A 234 38.22 8.21 37.43
CA GLY A 234 38.03 7.98 38.86
C GLY A 234 38.84 6.79 39.38
N ALA A 235 38.22 5.92 40.17
CA ALA A 235 38.84 4.82 40.90
C ALA A 235 38.57 3.44 40.27
N THR A 236 39.54 2.54 40.32
CA THR A 236 39.38 1.12 39.94
C THR A 236 40.04 0.18 40.96
N PRO A 237 39.44 -0.97 41.30
CA PRO A 237 40.05 -1.95 42.19
C PRO A 237 41.19 -2.78 41.56
N SER A 238 41.28 -2.87 40.22
CA SER A 238 42.33 -3.63 39.54
C SER A 238 42.50 -3.23 38.06
N ASP A 239 43.68 -3.50 37.49
CA ASP A 239 43.97 -3.32 36.06
C ASP A 239 43.29 -4.38 35.18
N GLU A 240 42.93 -5.53 35.75
CA GLU A 240 42.10 -6.52 35.06
C GLU A 240 40.74 -5.90 34.72
N LEU A 241 40.10 -5.23 35.67
CA LEU A 241 38.82 -4.56 35.41
C LEU A 241 38.97 -3.43 34.38
N VAL A 242 40.08 -2.70 34.35
CA VAL A 242 40.33 -1.68 33.32
C VAL A 242 40.33 -2.32 31.93
N ARG A 243 41.12 -3.39 31.74
CA ARG A 243 41.18 -4.12 30.46
C ARG A 243 39.85 -4.77 30.08
N GLU A 244 39.11 -5.30 31.06
CA GLU A 244 37.77 -5.85 30.84
C GLU A 244 36.72 -4.78 30.45
N LEU A 245 36.84 -3.54 30.95
CA LEU A 245 35.97 -2.42 30.56
C LEU A 245 36.37 -1.82 29.21
N GLU A 246 37.67 -1.68 28.93
CA GLU A 246 38.19 -1.25 27.62
C GLU A 246 37.75 -2.21 26.50
N ALA A 247 37.73 -3.52 26.77
CA ALA A 247 37.30 -4.55 25.82
C ALA A 247 35.78 -4.57 25.52
N LEU A 248 34.96 -3.77 26.21
CA LEU A 248 33.52 -3.64 25.90
C LEU A 248 33.25 -2.70 24.71
N ALA A 249 34.23 -1.88 24.33
CA ALA A 249 34.10 -0.88 23.27
C ALA A 249 35.04 -1.17 22.09
N PRO A 250 34.80 -0.57 20.90
CA PRO A 250 35.68 -0.74 19.75
C PRO A 250 37.14 -0.32 20.01
N ALA A 251 38.09 -1.03 19.39
CA ALA A 251 39.50 -0.76 19.58
C ALA A 251 39.86 0.69 19.16
N GLY A 252 40.47 1.44 20.08
CA GLY A 252 40.87 2.84 19.85
C GLY A 252 39.79 3.89 20.13
N THR A 253 38.58 3.50 20.58
CA THR A 253 37.53 4.46 21.00
C THR A 253 37.47 4.69 22.51
N VAL A 254 38.36 4.09 23.31
CA VAL A 254 38.39 4.27 24.77
C VAL A 254 39.48 5.24 25.21
N SER A 255 39.18 6.09 26.19
CA SER A 255 40.10 7.02 26.83
C SER A 255 40.05 6.81 28.35
N THR A 256 41.08 6.17 28.92
CA THR A 256 41.13 5.82 30.34
C THR A 256 41.96 6.80 31.17
N SER A 257 41.46 7.11 32.37
CA SER A 257 42.09 7.95 33.40
C SER A 257 41.65 7.47 34.78
N LEU A 258 41.64 6.14 34.94
CA LEU A 258 41.33 5.43 36.19
C LEU A 258 42.61 5.29 37.03
N VAL A 259 42.46 5.36 38.34
CA VAL A 259 43.55 5.19 39.31
C VAL A 259 43.24 4.02 40.24
N LEU A 260 44.23 3.14 40.47
CA LEU A 260 44.10 2.01 41.39
C LEU A 260 43.79 2.49 42.82
N ALA A 261 42.73 1.95 43.40
CA ALA A 261 42.30 2.25 44.77
C ALA A 261 41.55 1.06 45.41
N SER A 262 41.62 0.94 46.73
CA SER A 262 40.73 0.08 47.52
C SER A 262 39.54 0.86 48.07
N GLY A 263 38.55 0.15 48.62
CA GLY A 263 37.28 0.73 49.09
C GLY A 263 36.10 0.58 48.11
N ALA A 264 36.28 -0.15 47.01
CA ALA A 264 35.21 -0.44 46.05
C ALA A 264 34.03 -1.20 46.73
N PRO A 265 32.77 -0.84 46.41
CA PRO A 265 31.60 -1.49 47.00
C PRO A 265 31.44 -2.95 46.55
N ALA A 266 30.65 -3.72 47.29
CA ALA A 266 30.38 -5.11 46.94
C ALA A 266 29.69 -5.21 45.56
N GLY A 267 30.27 -6.02 44.66
CA GLY A 267 29.77 -6.17 43.28
C GLY A 267 30.18 -5.07 42.29
N PHE A 268 31.07 -4.13 42.68
CA PHE A 268 31.52 -3.02 41.83
C PHE A 268 31.91 -3.44 40.40
N ALA A 269 32.70 -4.51 40.26
CA ALA A 269 33.18 -4.97 38.95
C ALA A 269 32.05 -5.44 38.02
N GLN A 270 30.98 -6.03 38.58
CA GLN A 270 29.78 -6.42 37.84
C GLN A 270 28.97 -5.17 37.45
N SER A 271 28.77 -4.25 38.40
CA SER A 271 28.03 -3.00 38.16
C SER A 271 28.70 -2.11 37.11
N ALA A 272 30.02 -1.89 37.18
CA ALA A 272 30.76 -1.08 36.21
C ALA A 272 30.66 -1.65 34.79
N LYS A 273 30.80 -2.98 34.62
CA LYS A 273 30.61 -3.65 33.32
C LYS A 273 29.17 -3.51 32.81
N LEU A 274 28.18 -3.74 33.68
CA LEU A 274 26.77 -3.66 33.33
C LEU A 274 26.37 -2.22 32.92
N LEU A 275 26.92 -1.21 33.59
CA LEU A 275 26.76 0.20 33.23
C LEU A 275 27.37 0.51 31.86
N VAL A 276 28.64 0.16 31.61
CA VAL A 276 29.28 0.39 30.30
C VAL A 276 28.56 -0.34 29.17
N GLN A 277 28.16 -1.60 29.38
CA GLN A 277 27.39 -2.40 28.40
C GLN A 277 26.04 -1.83 28.01
N ASN A 278 25.44 -0.95 28.84
CA ASN A 278 24.15 -0.33 28.53
C ASN A 278 24.29 1.15 28.17
N LEU A 279 25.33 1.84 28.65
CA LEU A 279 25.75 3.15 28.17
C LEU A 279 26.12 3.11 26.69
N LEU A 280 26.85 2.08 26.24
CA LEU A 280 27.23 1.88 24.82
C LEU A 280 26.05 1.52 23.90
N LYS A 281 24.82 1.35 24.42
CA LYS A 281 23.59 1.21 23.63
C LYS A 281 22.88 2.56 23.40
N LEU A 282 23.24 3.58 24.17
CA LEU A 282 22.71 4.93 24.03
C LEU A 282 23.53 5.68 22.98
N GLU A 283 22.93 6.66 22.31
CA GLU A 283 23.64 7.54 21.37
C GLU A 283 24.69 8.40 22.08
N SER A 284 24.41 8.78 23.32
CA SER A 284 25.31 9.52 24.21
C SER A 284 24.82 9.41 25.66
N GLY A 285 25.71 9.52 26.64
CA GLY A 285 25.32 9.52 28.05
C GLY A 285 26.48 9.49 29.05
N SER A 286 26.13 9.29 30.33
CA SER A 286 27.06 9.13 31.44
C SER A 286 26.57 8.07 32.42
N ALA A 287 27.49 7.28 32.99
CA ALA A 287 27.21 6.29 34.01
C ALA A 287 28.20 6.42 35.18
N ASN A 288 27.68 6.57 36.40
CA ASN A 288 28.48 6.96 37.56
C ASN A 288 28.23 6.02 38.74
N ILE A 289 29.28 5.71 39.50
CA ILE A 289 29.20 5.01 40.80
C ILE A 289 29.86 5.90 41.86
N SER A 290 29.19 6.12 42.98
CA SER A 290 29.78 6.77 44.17
C SER A 290 29.31 6.04 45.43
N GLY A 291 30.24 5.36 46.10
CA GLY A 291 29.90 4.40 47.16
C GLY A 291 28.91 3.34 46.66
N ASP A 292 27.90 3.02 47.45
CA ASP A 292 26.85 2.05 47.09
C ASP A 292 25.80 2.60 46.10
N THR A 293 25.93 3.85 45.63
CA THR A 293 24.98 4.46 44.68
C THR A 293 25.48 4.39 43.24
N SER A 294 24.58 4.09 42.30
CA SER A 294 24.87 4.03 40.87
C SER A 294 23.80 4.75 40.05
N THR A 295 24.23 5.38 38.95
CA THR A 295 23.37 6.16 38.04
C THR A 295 23.72 5.87 36.59
N LEU A 296 22.72 5.93 35.71
CA LEU A 296 22.89 5.88 34.24
C LEU A 296 21.96 6.90 33.60
N ALA A 297 22.52 7.82 32.82
CA ALA A 297 21.76 8.83 32.08
C ALA A 297 22.21 8.90 30.61
N GLY A 298 21.31 9.27 29.70
CA GLY A 298 21.65 9.44 28.28
C GLY A 298 20.46 9.40 27.33
N SER A 299 20.75 9.40 26.04
CA SER A 299 19.79 9.49 24.94
C SER A 299 19.67 8.15 24.19
N PRO A 300 18.52 7.44 24.26
CA PRO A 300 18.33 6.18 23.54
C PRO A 300 18.00 6.43 22.07
N ALA A 301 18.53 5.59 21.18
CA ALA A 301 18.29 5.68 19.73
C ALA A 301 16.83 5.40 19.33
N ASP A 302 16.11 4.60 20.12
CA ASP A 302 14.71 4.22 19.89
C ASP A 302 14.04 3.76 21.20
N THR A 303 12.72 3.55 21.16
CA THR A 303 11.89 3.17 22.32
C THR A 303 12.24 1.77 22.85
N ALA A 304 12.59 0.82 21.98
CA ALA A 304 12.95 -0.54 22.37
C ALA A 304 14.33 -0.59 23.06
N THR A 305 15.26 0.26 22.63
CA THR A 305 16.55 0.52 23.27
C THR A 305 16.35 1.14 24.66
N ALA A 306 15.43 2.11 24.79
CA ALA A 306 15.10 2.74 26.07
C ALA A 306 14.58 1.72 27.11
N GLU A 307 13.62 0.87 26.71
CA GLU A 307 13.11 -0.20 27.58
C GLU A 307 14.12 -1.31 27.82
N THR A 308 14.92 -1.70 26.82
CA THR A 308 16.01 -2.67 27.00
C THR A 308 17.00 -2.21 28.07
N VAL A 309 17.35 -0.93 28.10
CA VAL A 309 18.23 -0.35 29.12
C VAL A 309 17.52 -0.29 30.48
N ARG A 310 16.26 0.18 30.57
CA ARG A 310 15.48 0.19 31.82
C ARG A 310 15.37 -1.20 32.46
N VAL A 311 14.99 -2.21 31.67
CA VAL A 311 14.86 -3.61 32.11
C VAL A 311 16.21 -4.18 32.52
N ALA A 312 17.28 -3.94 31.77
CA ALA A 312 18.63 -4.41 32.12
C ALA A 312 19.18 -3.77 33.42
N MET A 313 18.81 -2.52 33.73
CA MET A 313 19.22 -1.84 34.96
C MET A 313 18.38 -2.23 36.18
N THR A 314 17.13 -2.67 36.00
CA THR A 314 16.19 -2.94 37.10
C THR A 314 16.76 -3.85 38.22
N PRO A 315 17.48 -4.96 37.93
CA PRO A 315 18.06 -5.81 38.98
C PRO A 315 19.21 -5.18 39.77
N SER A 316 19.79 -4.07 39.30
CA SER A 316 20.99 -3.44 39.88
C SER A 316 20.69 -2.34 40.90
N GLY A 317 19.45 -1.81 40.93
CA GLY A 317 19.11 -0.63 41.73
C GLY A 317 19.67 0.70 41.20
N THR A 318 20.34 0.71 40.04
CA THR A 318 20.83 1.91 39.36
C THR A 318 19.68 2.89 39.10
N ALA A 319 19.86 4.17 39.44
CA ALA A 319 18.91 5.21 39.06
C ALA A 319 19.10 5.57 37.57
N VAL A 320 18.08 5.31 36.74
CA VAL A 320 18.13 5.51 35.28
C VAL A 320 17.39 6.78 34.89
N THR A 321 18.02 7.63 34.08
CA THR A 321 17.43 8.88 33.55
C THR A 321 17.68 8.97 32.05
N LEU A 322 16.79 8.38 31.24
CA LEU A 322 16.85 8.46 29.79
C LEU A 322 16.09 9.69 29.27
N GLY A 323 16.67 10.38 28.29
CA GLY A 323 15.95 11.35 27.47
C GLY A 323 14.94 10.67 26.52
N PRO A 324 14.10 11.47 25.81
CA PRO A 324 13.16 10.93 24.83
C PRO A 324 13.89 10.12 23.73
N PRO A 325 13.36 8.96 23.31
CA PRO A 325 13.92 8.18 22.21
C PRO A 325 13.84 8.95 20.89
N GLN A 326 14.68 8.61 19.91
CA GLN A 326 14.50 9.10 18.54
C GLN A 326 13.46 8.24 17.82
N VAL A 327 12.59 8.89 17.05
CA VAL A 327 11.47 8.28 16.31
C VAL A 327 11.77 8.47 14.83
N ALA A 328 11.98 7.37 14.10
CA ALA A 328 12.42 7.39 12.70
C ALA A 328 11.33 7.92 11.74
N GLU A 329 10.10 7.46 11.91
CA GLU A 329 8.92 8.03 11.27
C GLU A 329 8.17 8.90 12.28
N TYR A 330 8.54 10.18 12.35
CA TYR A 330 7.94 11.09 13.31
C TYR A 330 6.49 11.39 12.93
N TRP A 331 5.52 11.06 13.78
CA TRP A 331 4.10 11.24 13.49
C TRP A 331 3.28 11.76 14.67
N LEU A 332 2.16 12.41 14.34
CA LEU A 332 1.08 12.79 15.26
C LEU A 332 -0.25 12.68 14.51
N SER A 333 -1.28 12.12 15.14
CA SER A 333 -2.65 12.15 14.63
C SER A 333 -3.56 12.97 15.54
N ALA A 334 -4.64 13.48 14.96
CA ALA A 334 -5.64 14.27 15.66
C ALA A 334 -7.04 13.90 15.13
N GLU A 335 -7.89 13.32 15.98
CA GLU A 335 -9.28 12.97 15.64
C GLU A 335 -10.24 13.96 16.30
N ARG A 336 -11.10 14.59 15.49
CA ARG A 336 -12.18 15.47 15.91
C ARG A 336 -13.48 14.68 16.04
N GLY A 337 -13.87 14.40 17.28
CA GLY A 337 -15.15 13.80 17.64
C GLY A 337 -16.13 14.80 18.28
N PRO A 338 -17.34 14.35 18.67
CA PRO A 338 -18.35 15.20 19.30
C PRO A 338 -17.99 15.68 20.72
N ALA A 339 -16.94 15.11 21.33
CA ALA A 339 -16.44 15.49 22.66
C ALA A 339 -15.28 16.50 22.62
N GLY A 340 -14.57 16.64 21.49
CA GLY A 340 -13.33 17.41 21.41
C GLY A 340 -12.41 16.93 20.28
N ILE A 341 -11.12 17.25 20.39
CA ILE A 341 -10.05 16.67 19.58
C ILE A 341 -9.24 15.72 20.46
N VAL A 342 -9.00 14.48 20.05
CA VAL A 342 -8.09 13.54 20.70
C VAL A 342 -6.77 13.51 19.92
N LEU A 343 -5.64 13.54 20.63
CA LEU A 343 -4.29 13.55 20.04
C LEU A 343 -3.50 12.29 20.43
N ASP A 344 -2.80 11.71 19.45
CA ASP A 344 -1.99 10.50 19.59
C ASP A 344 -0.68 10.64 18.78
N GLY A 345 0.34 9.86 19.12
CA GLY A 345 1.69 9.95 18.55
C GLY A 345 2.67 10.80 19.37
N PHE A 346 3.59 11.50 18.70
CA PHE A 346 4.81 12.03 19.33
C PHE A 346 4.93 13.56 19.34
N VAL A 347 5.49 14.11 20.42
CA VAL A 347 5.84 15.54 20.58
C VAL A 347 7.28 15.73 21.10
N PRO A 348 8.00 16.79 20.65
CA PRO A 348 9.44 16.94 20.87
C PRO A 348 9.83 17.14 22.35
N ASP A 349 8.94 17.75 23.13
CA ASP A 349 9.13 18.00 24.55
C ASP A 349 7.78 18.09 25.30
N ALA A 350 7.86 18.12 26.62
CA ALA A 350 6.69 18.25 27.49
C ALA A 350 6.03 19.64 27.43
N ALA A 351 6.74 20.69 27.03
CA ALA A 351 6.17 22.04 26.99
C ALA A 351 5.16 22.18 25.82
N LEU A 352 5.41 21.56 24.66
CA LEU A 352 4.39 21.46 23.61
C LEU A 352 3.20 20.60 24.07
N ARG A 353 3.46 19.42 24.66
CA ARG A 353 2.38 18.54 25.14
C ARG A 353 1.47 19.23 26.16
N ASP A 354 2.06 19.85 27.17
CA ASP A 354 1.34 20.49 28.27
C ASP A 354 0.65 21.79 27.79
N ARG A 355 1.14 22.40 26.69
CA ARG A 355 0.42 23.47 25.95
C ARG A 355 -0.82 22.95 25.22
N LEU A 356 -0.78 21.74 24.64
CA LEU A 356 -1.89 21.12 23.91
C LEU A 356 -2.99 20.64 24.87
N GLU A 357 -2.61 20.00 25.98
CA GLU A 357 -3.51 19.60 27.08
C GLU A 357 -4.23 20.81 27.73
N ALA A 358 -3.63 22.01 27.67
CA ALA A 358 -4.22 23.25 28.17
C ALA A 358 -5.26 23.89 27.21
N LEU A 359 -5.58 23.27 26.07
CA LEU A 359 -6.54 23.78 25.09
C LEU A 359 -7.96 23.27 25.34
N ASP A 360 -8.95 24.17 25.31
CA ASP A 360 -10.37 23.79 25.45
C ASP A 360 -10.79 22.69 24.47
N ASN A 361 -11.34 21.61 25.03
CA ASN A 361 -11.80 20.40 24.34
C ASN A 361 -10.72 19.74 23.45
N VAL A 362 -9.50 19.64 23.98
CA VAL A 362 -8.42 18.79 23.47
C VAL A 362 -8.05 17.77 24.55
N ASP A 363 -7.82 16.52 24.16
CA ASP A 363 -7.27 15.44 24.99
C ASP A 363 -5.89 15.08 24.41
N ALA A 364 -4.82 15.33 25.18
CA ALA A 364 -3.45 15.05 24.79
C ALA A 364 -2.84 13.86 25.57
N ALA A 365 -3.67 13.03 26.22
CA ALA A 365 -3.21 11.93 27.05
C ALA A 365 -2.52 10.80 26.26
N GLY A 366 -2.72 10.71 24.94
CA GLY A 366 -2.01 9.79 24.05
C GLY A 366 -0.59 10.22 23.66
N LEU A 367 -0.20 11.48 23.90
CA LEU A 367 1.05 12.02 23.35
C LEU A 367 2.32 11.60 24.13
N GLU A 368 3.17 10.82 23.47
CA GLU A 368 4.50 10.43 23.95
C GLU A 368 5.59 11.46 23.60
N LEU A 369 6.70 11.45 24.35
CA LEU A 369 7.85 12.32 24.09
C LEU A 369 8.86 11.64 23.17
N GLY A 370 9.17 12.24 22.02
CA GLY A 370 10.10 11.68 21.02
C GLY A 370 10.99 12.74 20.36
N ARG A 371 12.22 12.38 19.99
CA ARG A 371 13.12 13.19 19.16
C ARG A 371 12.95 12.83 17.68
N GLY A 372 13.31 13.75 16.79
CA GLY A 372 13.16 13.59 15.34
C GLY A 372 12.02 14.40 14.72
N ALA A 373 11.39 15.30 15.49
CA ALA A 373 10.35 16.18 14.99
C ALA A 373 10.86 17.00 13.78
N PRO A 374 10.07 17.11 12.70
CA PRO A 374 10.47 17.85 11.50
C PRO A 374 10.57 19.36 11.77
N GLU A 375 11.26 20.08 10.88
CA GLU A 375 11.25 21.54 10.92
C GLU A 375 9.81 22.07 10.87
N ARG A 376 9.52 23.06 11.74
CA ARG A 376 8.19 23.68 11.90
C ARG A 376 7.06 22.73 12.33
N PHE A 377 7.36 21.56 12.93
CA PHE A 377 6.35 20.64 13.48
C PHE A 377 5.26 21.34 14.30
N GLU A 378 5.61 22.22 15.24
CA GLU A 378 4.65 23.01 16.04
C GLU A 378 3.67 23.82 15.17
N SER A 379 4.15 24.41 14.06
CA SER A 379 3.30 25.18 13.13
C SER A 379 2.35 24.27 12.34
N GLY A 380 2.75 23.01 12.10
CA GLY A 380 1.87 21.98 11.55
C GLY A 380 0.79 21.55 12.55
N VAL A 381 1.17 21.36 13.81
CA VAL A 381 0.22 21.03 14.89
C VAL A 381 -0.78 22.17 15.10
N ASP A 382 -0.32 23.43 15.20
CA ASP A 382 -1.23 24.59 15.30
C ASP A 382 -2.19 24.67 14.10
N PHE A 383 -1.69 24.45 12.87
CA PHE A 383 -2.52 24.40 11.66
C PHE A 383 -3.58 23.29 11.70
N VAL A 384 -3.20 22.08 12.14
CA VAL A 384 -4.12 20.94 12.31
C VAL A 384 -5.19 21.24 13.36
N ILE A 385 -4.80 21.73 14.54
CA ILE A 385 -5.73 22.05 15.63
C ILE A 385 -6.69 23.18 15.24
N GLU A 386 -6.22 24.25 14.59
CA GLU A 386 -7.10 25.31 14.08
C GLU A 386 -8.09 24.81 13.03
N THR A 387 -7.67 23.88 12.17
CA THR A 387 -8.48 23.33 11.08
C THR A 387 -9.54 22.37 11.61
N LEU A 388 -9.17 21.43 12.49
CA LEU A 388 -10.11 20.51 13.15
C LEU A 388 -11.10 21.22 14.09
N ARG A 389 -10.70 22.35 14.70
CA ARG A 389 -11.62 23.17 15.52
C ARG A 389 -12.78 23.77 14.70
N ARG A 390 -12.64 23.86 13.37
CA ARG A 390 -13.69 24.30 12.42
C ARG A 390 -14.55 23.16 11.89
N MET A 391 -14.32 21.93 12.33
CA MET A 391 -15.04 20.73 11.88
C MET A 391 -16.03 20.21 12.93
N SER A 392 -17.12 19.60 12.45
CA SER A 392 -18.05 18.83 13.29
C SER A 392 -17.47 17.46 13.63
N GLU A 393 -16.81 16.85 12.65
CA GLU A 393 -16.15 15.55 12.71
C GLU A 393 -14.99 15.55 11.70
N GLY A 394 -13.92 14.79 11.94
CA GLY A 394 -12.79 14.71 11.00
C GLY A 394 -11.54 14.11 11.63
N GLN A 395 -10.52 13.87 10.80
CA GLN A 395 -9.21 13.43 11.26
C GLN A 395 -8.10 14.14 10.47
N ALA A 396 -6.95 14.30 11.13
CA ALA A 396 -5.74 14.83 10.51
C ALA A 396 -4.54 14.03 10.99
N SER A 397 -3.51 13.97 10.15
CA SER A 397 -2.21 13.42 10.52
C SER A 397 -1.07 14.31 10.05
N ILE A 398 0.04 14.24 10.79
CA ILE A 398 1.35 14.73 10.42
C ILE A 398 2.27 13.51 10.41
N GLN A 399 2.93 13.20 9.30
CA GLN A 399 3.92 12.13 9.18
C GLN A 399 5.15 12.67 8.45
N GLY A 400 6.27 12.81 9.16
CA GLY A 400 7.37 13.65 8.71
C GLY A 400 6.88 15.07 8.40
N THR A 401 7.30 15.63 7.27
CA THR A 401 6.84 16.96 6.81
C THR A 401 5.45 16.94 6.15
N VAL A 402 4.78 15.78 6.03
CA VAL A 402 3.50 15.65 5.33
C VAL A 402 2.33 15.83 6.28
N ILE A 403 1.38 16.68 5.92
CA ILE A 403 0.06 16.84 6.56
C ILE A 403 -1.02 16.22 5.66
N SER A 404 -1.95 15.49 6.26
CA SER A 404 -3.26 15.17 5.68
C SER A 404 -4.40 15.66 6.57
N VAL A 405 -5.54 16.06 5.99
CA VAL A 405 -6.73 16.50 6.74
C VAL A 405 -8.01 16.11 6.00
N GLU A 406 -8.90 15.36 6.63
CA GLU A 406 -10.23 15.07 6.12
C GLU A 406 -11.32 15.24 7.18
N GLY A 407 -12.57 15.43 6.76
CA GLY A 407 -13.69 15.60 7.69
C GLY A 407 -14.83 16.42 7.11
N ARG A 408 -15.70 16.91 8.00
CA ARG A 408 -16.85 17.75 7.66
C ARG A 408 -16.78 19.07 8.41
N ALA A 409 -16.87 20.18 7.67
CA ALA A 409 -16.91 21.52 8.24
C ALA A 409 -18.16 21.73 9.11
N ALA A 410 -18.00 22.38 10.27
CA ALA A 410 -19.09 22.59 11.22
C ALA A 410 -20.16 23.57 10.71
N THR A 411 -19.76 24.53 9.88
CA THR A 411 -20.64 25.53 9.24
C THR A 411 -20.18 25.86 7.83
N VAL A 412 -21.01 26.55 7.05
CA VAL A 412 -20.67 26.99 5.68
C VAL A 412 -19.58 28.08 5.71
N ALA A 413 -19.59 28.92 6.75
CA ALA A 413 -18.53 29.91 6.97
C ALA A 413 -17.20 29.23 7.35
N ASP A 414 -17.26 28.14 8.11
CA ASP A 414 -16.09 27.33 8.43
C ASP A 414 -15.55 26.56 7.22
N PHE A 415 -16.43 26.00 6.37
CA PHE A 415 -16.05 25.38 5.11
C PHE A 415 -15.27 26.37 4.24
N THR A 416 -15.82 27.57 4.02
CA THR A 416 -15.18 28.66 3.27
C THR A 416 -13.84 29.08 3.91
N ALA A 417 -13.77 29.15 5.24
CA ALA A 417 -12.57 29.54 5.99
C ALA A 417 -11.50 28.42 6.09
N ILE A 418 -11.88 27.17 5.84
CA ILE A 418 -10.98 26.07 5.56
C ILE A 418 -10.47 26.22 4.12
N GLU A 419 -11.33 26.22 3.11
CA GLU A 419 -10.94 26.39 1.68
C GLU A 419 -9.97 27.56 1.47
N THR A 420 -10.28 28.76 1.99
CA THR A 420 -9.41 29.95 1.91
C THR A 420 -8.04 29.74 2.56
N ARG A 421 -7.94 28.91 3.62
CA ARG A 421 -6.68 28.53 4.27
C ARG A 421 -5.92 27.48 3.44
N LEU A 422 -6.62 26.62 2.70
CA LEU A 422 -6.00 25.64 1.80
C LEU A 422 -5.44 26.31 0.54
N GLU A 423 -6.10 27.32 -0.01
CA GLU A 423 -5.60 28.15 -1.11
C GLU A 423 -4.29 28.89 -0.78
N LEU A 424 -4.06 29.21 0.50
CA LEU A 424 -2.81 29.81 1.01
C LEU A 424 -1.67 28.77 1.19
N GLY A 425 -1.97 27.48 1.06
CA GLY A 425 -1.02 26.38 1.21
C GLY A 425 -0.72 25.98 2.66
N ALA A 426 0.09 24.93 2.82
CA ALA A 426 0.59 24.50 4.12
C ALA A 426 1.61 25.51 4.72
N PRO A 427 1.83 25.49 6.04
CA PRO A 427 2.92 26.24 6.67
C PRO A 427 4.28 25.93 6.03
N GLN A 428 5.14 26.96 5.91
CA GLN A 428 6.46 26.82 5.27
C GLN A 428 7.28 25.66 5.87
N GLY A 429 7.73 24.74 5.02
CA GLY A 429 8.45 23.53 5.40
C GLY A 429 7.61 22.25 5.43
N LEU A 430 6.27 22.36 5.31
CA LEU A 430 5.34 21.23 5.35
C LEU A 430 4.63 21.04 4.00
N ILE A 431 4.22 19.81 3.71
CA ILE A 431 3.63 19.37 2.44
C ILE A 431 2.19 18.92 2.70
N LEU A 432 1.24 19.38 1.89
CA LEU A 432 -0.18 19.06 2.03
C LEU A 432 -0.54 17.96 1.02
N ALA A 433 -0.48 16.68 1.42
CA ALA A 433 -0.50 15.56 0.46
C ALA A 433 -1.90 15.12 0.03
N GLY A 434 -2.92 15.32 0.86
CA GLY A 434 -4.29 14.93 0.56
C GLY A 434 -5.27 15.52 1.55
N MET A 435 -6.41 16.00 1.04
CA MET A 435 -7.48 16.55 1.87
C MET A 435 -8.86 16.26 1.28
N VAL A 436 -9.79 15.83 2.15
CA VAL A 436 -11.17 15.53 1.79
C VAL A 436 -12.09 16.28 2.76
N ILE A 437 -12.32 17.56 2.48
CA ILE A 437 -13.18 18.42 3.30
C ILE A 437 -14.59 18.41 2.72
N LYS A 438 -15.56 17.93 3.50
CA LYS A 438 -16.98 17.95 3.14
C LYS A 438 -17.66 19.20 3.73
N PRO A 439 -18.60 19.84 3.01
CA PRO A 439 -19.41 20.92 3.56
C PRO A 439 -20.38 20.40 4.64
N PRO A 440 -20.96 21.28 5.49
CA PRO A 440 -21.87 20.85 6.55
C PRO A 440 -23.09 20.12 5.99
N LEU A 441 -23.56 19.09 6.71
CA LEU A 441 -24.68 18.24 6.28
C LEU A 441 -26.03 18.96 6.46
N ALA A 442 -26.78 19.14 5.38
CA ALA A 442 -28.15 19.66 5.41
C ALA A 442 -29.16 18.50 5.48
N THR A 443 -30.01 18.49 6.51
CA THR A 443 -31.12 17.52 6.64
C THR A 443 -32.45 18.23 6.91
N PRO A 444 -33.43 18.18 5.98
CA PRO A 444 -33.33 17.70 4.59
C PRO A 444 -32.49 18.63 3.71
N PHE A 445 -31.76 18.04 2.76
CA PHE A 445 -31.14 18.78 1.65
C PHE A 445 -32.25 19.16 0.65
N THR A 446 -32.50 20.47 0.48
CA THR A 446 -33.53 21.00 -0.42
C THR A 446 -32.90 21.90 -1.49
N PHE A 447 -33.45 21.89 -2.70
CA PHE A 447 -33.00 22.75 -3.80
C PHE A 447 -34.22 23.26 -4.58
N ALA A 448 -34.19 24.50 -5.06
CA ALA A 448 -35.24 25.05 -5.90
C ALA A 448 -34.72 26.06 -6.93
N ALA A 449 -35.17 25.88 -8.17
CA ALA A 449 -34.99 26.80 -9.27
C ALA A 449 -36.36 27.26 -9.78
N GLU A 450 -36.63 28.57 -9.76
CA GLU A 450 -37.92 29.15 -10.16
C GLU A 450 -37.74 30.11 -11.34
N LYS A 451 -38.56 29.93 -12.38
CA LYS A 451 -38.68 30.85 -13.52
C LYS A 451 -40.00 31.60 -13.41
N THR A 452 -39.94 32.92 -13.24
CA THR A 452 -41.12 33.79 -13.22
C THR A 452 -41.65 34.03 -14.63
N ALA A 453 -42.94 34.39 -14.76
CA ALA A 453 -43.55 34.79 -16.04
C ALA A 453 -42.97 36.11 -16.64
N ALA A 454 -42.01 36.74 -15.96
CA ALA A 454 -41.20 37.84 -16.48
C ALA A 454 -39.84 37.36 -17.05
N GLY A 455 -39.63 36.04 -17.16
CA GLY A 455 -38.37 35.44 -17.59
C GLY A 455 -37.23 35.48 -16.57
N GLN A 456 -37.45 36.06 -15.37
CA GLN A 456 -36.44 36.11 -14.32
C GLN A 456 -36.34 34.76 -13.60
N PHE A 457 -35.11 34.26 -13.46
CA PHE A 457 -34.79 33.03 -12.75
C PHE A 457 -34.29 33.33 -11.32
N THR A 458 -34.60 32.45 -10.37
CA THR A 458 -34.04 32.45 -9.02
C THR A 458 -33.56 31.05 -8.66
N LEU A 459 -32.35 30.94 -8.11
CA LEU A 459 -31.76 29.69 -7.61
C LEU A 459 -31.60 29.78 -6.09
N SER A 460 -31.99 28.72 -5.38
CA SER A 460 -32.14 28.73 -3.92
C SER A 460 -32.04 27.33 -3.31
N GLY A 461 -31.82 27.27 -2.00
CA GLY A 461 -31.58 26.03 -1.27
C GLY A 461 -30.09 25.67 -1.23
N TYR A 462 -29.79 24.37 -1.29
CA TYR A 462 -28.45 23.83 -1.11
C TYR A 462 -27.84 23.30 -2.42
N VAL A 463 -26.51 23.30 -2.48
CA VAL A 463 -25.68 22.75 -3.55
C VAL A 463 -24.44 22.05 -2.99
N PRO A 464 -23.94 20.96 -3.60
CA PRO A 464 -22.89 20.13 -3.01
C PRO A 464 -21.48 20.76 -3.04
N SER A 465 -21.20 21.68 -3.97
CA SER A 465 -19.90 22.37 -4.04
C SER A 465 -19.99 23.73 -4.75
N ALA A 466 -18.92 24.53 -4.62
CA ALA A 466 -18.76 25.76 -5.38
C ALA A 466 -18.69 25.53 -6.91
N ALA A 467 -18.17 24.37 -7.35
CA ALA A 467 -18.12 24.00 -8.76
C ALA A 467 -19.53 23.75 -9.33
N VAL A 468 -20.36 22.95 -8.64
CA VAL A 468 -21.75 22.70 -9.05
C VAL A 468 -22.56 23.99 -9.03
N ARG A 469 -22.37 24.84 -8.00
CA ARG A 469 -23.00 26.17 -7.94
C ARG A 469 -22.67 27.01 -9.19
N LYS A 470 -21.40 27.01 -9.60
CA LYS A 470 -20.92 27.72 -10.80
C LYS A 470 -21.48 27.11 -12.09
N ALA A 471 -21.62 25.78 -12.18
CA ALA A 471 -22.21 25.12 -13.35
C ALA A 471 -23.70 25.45 -13.53
N LEU A 472 -24.49 25.41 -12.45
CA LEU A 472 -25.91 25.79 -12.46
C LEU A 472 -26.11 27.27 -12.82
N LEU A 473 -25.22 28.15 -12.36
CA LEU A 473 -25.20 29.57 -12.78
C LEU A 473 -24.73 29.75 -14.22
N GLY A 474 -23.90 28.85 -14.76
CA GLY A 474 -23.51 28.82 -16.17
C GLY A 474 -24.69 28.55 -17.11
N GLN A 475 -25.64 27.71 -16.69
CA GLN A 475 -26.89 27.47 -17.42
C GLN A 475 -27.84 28.67 -17.38
N LEU A 476 -27.82 29.44 -16.29
CA LEU A 476 -28.73 30.57 -16.05
C LEU A 476 -27.96 31.83 -15.58
N PRO A 477 -27.14 32.47 -16.44
CA PRO A 477 -26.21 33.54 -16.06
C PRO A 477 -26.88 34.84 -15.58
N THR A 478 -28.21 34.97 -15.73
CA THR A 478 -29.01 36.08 -15.22
C THR A 478 -29.90 35.69 -14.03
N ALA A 479 -29.67 34.54 -13.40
CA ALA A 479 -30.42 34.11 -12.22
C ALA A 479 -30.04 34.91 -10.97
N THR A 480 -31.01 35.13 -10.09
CA THR A 480 -30.73 35.59 -8.72
C THR A 480 -30.27 34.40 -7.89
N ASP A 481 -29.03 34.44 -7.39
CA ASP A 481 -28.43 33.37 -6.61
C ASP A 481 -28.60 33.57 -5.10
N THR A 482 -29.22 32.58 -4.45
CA THR A 482 -29.34 32.46 -2.99
C THR A 482 -28.92 31.07 -2.49
N MET A 483 -28.15 30.33 -3.29
CA MET A 483 -27.72 28.96 -2.98
C MET A 483 -26.63 28.92 -1.90
N VAL A 484 -26.68 27.89 -1.06
CA VAL A 484 -25.77 27.65 0.08
C VAL A 484 -25.04 26.32 -0.14
N ILE A 485 -23.72 26.27 0.11
CA ILE A 485 -22.96 25.03 -0.04
C ILE A 485 -23.21 24.12 1.18
N ALA A 486 -23.68 22.90 0.96
CA ALA A 486 -23.95 21.90 1.98
C ALA A 486 -23.87 20.46 1.42
N ASP A 487 -23.62 19.49 2.29
CA ASP A 487 -23.62 18.06 1.99
C ASP A 487 -25.02 17.45 2.21
N GLY A 488 -25.28 16.25 1.70
CA GLY A 488 -26.57 15.55 1.79
C GLY A 488 -27.39 15.57 0.50
N ASN A 489 -26.79 15.95 -0.63
CA ASN A 489 -27.42 15.91 -1.95
C ASN A 489 -27.81 14.46 -2.38
N PRO A 490 -28.80 14.29 -3.26
CA PRO A 490 -29.03 13.02 -3.94
C PRO A 490 -27.85 12.67 -4.86
N ALA A 491 -27.76 11.39 -5.25
CA ALA A 491 -26.91 10.96 -6.35
C ALA A 491 -27.20 11.79 -7.62
N ASP A 492 -26.16 12.02 -8.43
CA ASP A 492 -26.23 12.69 -9.74
C ASP A 492 -26.88 14.07 -9.74
N PHE A 493 -26.89 14.74 -8.57
CA PHE A 493 -27.57 16.02 -8.34
C PHE A 493 -27.27 17.08 -9.42
N GLU A 494 -26.01 17.23 -9.83
CA GLU A 494 -25.60 18.19 -10.85
C GLU A 494 -26.21 17.86 -12.22
N ALA A 495 -26.02 16.64 -12.71
CA ALA A 495 -26.55 16.21 -14.01
C ALA A 495 -28.09 16.27 -14.04
N ALA A 496 -28.75 15.83 -12.96
CA ALA A 496 -30.20 15.84 -12.84
C ALA A 496 -30.76 17.28 -12.75
N ALA A 497 -30.10 18.17 -12.00
CA ALA A 497 -30.45 19.58 -11.95
C ALA A 497 -30.25 20.28 -13.30
N VAL A 498 -29.11 20.09 -13.97
CA VAL A 498 -28.82 20.67 -15.29
C VAL A 498 -29.84 20.22 -16.34
N LYS A 499 -30.14 18.91 -16.43
CA LYS A 499 -31.19 18.36 -17.30
C LYS A 499 -32.55 19.04 -17.04
N ALA A 500 -32.92 19.23 -15.77
CA ALA A 500 -34.18 19.87 -15.40
C ALA A 500 -34.21 21.39 -15.62
N LEU A 501 -33.08 22.10 -15.47
CA LEU A 501 -32.97 23.53 -15.82
C LEU A 501 -33.16 23.76 -17.31
N GLY A 502 -32.67 22.85 -18.17
CA GLY A 502 -32.92 22.89 -19.62
C GLY A 502 -34.40 22.82 -19.97
N VAL A 503 -35.16 21.92 -19.32
CA VAL A 503 -36.63 21.84 -19.50
C VAL A 503 -37.33 23.06 -18.90
N LEU A 504 -36.91 23.55 -17.73
CA LEU A 504 -37.46 24.76 -17.11
C LEU A 504 -37.26 26.02 -17.99
N ALA A 505 -36.18 26.09 -18.77
CA ALA A 505 -35.93 27.19 -19.69
C ALA A 505 -37.01 27.29 -20.79
N LEU A 506 -37.62 26.17 -21.20
CA LEU A 506 -38.68 26.09 -22.23
C LEU A 506 -40.07 26.51 -21.73
N LEU A 507 -40.30 26.60 -20.42
CA LEU A 507 -41.61 26.98 -19.84
C LEU A 507 -41.75 28.50 -19.76
N ASP A 508 -42.94 29.08 -19.91
CA ASP A 508 -43.13 30.52 -19.70
C ASP A 508 -42.94 30.92 -18.24
N SER A 509 -43.38 30.05 -17.33
CA SER A 509 -43.05 30.11 -15.90
C SER A 509 -43.06 28.71 -15.29
N GLY A 510 -42.32 28.50 -14.20
CA GLY A 510 -42.25 27.19 -13.57
C GLY A 510 -41.30 27.11 -12.39
N LYS A 511 -41.22 25.90 -11.84
CA LYS A 511 -40.36 25.53 -10.72
C LYS A 511 -39.82 24.12 -10.89
N VAL A 512 -38.50 23.98 -10.76
CA VAL A 512 -37.83 22.72 -10.40
C VAL A 512 -37.58 22.74 -8.90
N SER A 513 -37.85 21.64 -8.19
CA SER A 513 -37.48 21.50 -6.79
C SER A 513 -37.17 20.07 -6.36
N TYR A 514 -36.21 19.95 -5.45
CA TYR A 514 -35.92 18.76 -4.65
C TYR A 514 -36.28 19.04 -3.18
N ASP A 515 -37.08 18.18 -2.56
CA ASP A 515 -37.61 18.37 -1.20
C ASP A 515 -36.83 17.63 -0.09
N GLY A 516 -35.77 16.91 -0.46
CA GLY A 516 -35.02 16.00 0.43
C GLY A 516 -35.36 14.52 0.26
N ALA A 517 -36.34 14.18 -0.58
CA ALA A 517 -36.68 12.82 -0.94
C ALA A 517 -37.00 12.64 -2.44
N SER A 518 -37.67 13.61 -3.05
CA SER A 518 -38.21 13.53 -4.41
C SER A 518 -37.93 14.79 -5.23
N TRP A 519 -37.80 14.60 -6.54
CA TRP A 519 -37.67 15.68 -7.51
C TRP A 519 -39.02 16.01 -8.17
N SER A 520 -39.18 17.30 -8.47
CA SER A 520 -40.39 17.88 -9.06
C SER A 520 -40.03 18.92 -10.12
N LEU A 521 -40.77 18.92 -11.23
CA LEU A 521 -40.76 19.96 -12.25
C LEU A 521 -42.20 20.34 -12.59
N SER A 522 -42.54 21.61 -12.45
CA SER A 522 -43.90 22.12 -12.68
C SER A 522 -43.89 23.48 -13.36
N GLY A 523 -44.98 23.87 -14.01
CA GLY A 523 -45.10 25.21 -14.60
C GLY A 523 -46.28 25.43 -15.52
N ALA A 524 -46.16 26.47 -16.35
CA ALA A 524 -47.14 26.86 -17.34
C ALA A 524 -46.47 27.25 -18.67
N VAL A 525 -47.21 27.05 -19.75
CA VAL A 525 -46.87 27.39 -21.14
C VAL A 525 -48.10 27.95 -21.84
N ASP A 526 -47.95 28.99 -22.64
CA ASP A 526 -49.09 29.69 -23.26
C ASP A 526 -49.70 28.94 -24.45
N THR A 527 -48.94 28.11 -25.19
CA THR A 527 -49.46 27.32 -26.33
C THR A 527 -49.34 25.80 -26.17
N PRO A 528 -50.23 25.02 -26.84
CA PRO A 528 -50.09 23.56 -26.92
C PRO A 528 -48.81 23.07 -27.63
N GLN A 529 -48.13 23.93 -28.41
CA GLN A 529 -46.90 23.59 -29.10
C GLN A 529 -45.70 23.66 -28.14
N GLU A 530 -45.63 24.69 -27.28
CA GLU A 530 -44.67 24.72 -26.18
C GLU A 530 -44.92 23.59 -25.17
N ALA A 531 -46.19 23.24 -24.89
CA ALA A 531 -46.53 22.09 -24.06
C ALA A 531 -45.97 20.77 -24.61
N PHE A 532 -46.07 20.55 -25.92
CA PHE A 532 -45.50 19.37 -26.57
C PHE A 532 -43.96 19.41 -26.60
N ALA A 533 -43.36 20.57 -26.85
CA ALA A 533 -41.90 20.74 -26.83
C ALA A 533 -41.31 20.49 -25.43
N ALA A 534 -41.93 21.01 -24.37
CA ALA A 534 -41.51 20.78 -22.99
C ALA A 534 -41.69 19.31 -22.55
N GLU A 535 -42.80 18.68 -22.95
CA GLU A 535 -43.05 17.25 -22.69
C GLU A 535 -42.04 16.36 -23.43
N SER A 536 -41.72 16.67 -24.69
CA SER A 536 -40.72 15.95 -25.48
C SER A 536 -39.32 16.12 -24.92
N ALA A 537 -38.93 17.35 -24.54
CA ALA A 537 -37.66 17.62 -23.90
C ALA A 537 -37.54 16.92 -22.53
N PHE A 538 -38.61 16.91 -21.73
CA PHE A 538 -38.63 16.17 -20.47
C PHE A 538 -38.50 14.66 -20.69
N ALA A 539 -39.18 14.09 -21.69
CA ALA A 539 -39.08 12.68 -22.03
C ALA A 539 -37.64 12.27 -22.41
N SER A 540 -36.93 13.08 -23.21
CA SER A 540 -35.55 12.78 -23.63
C SER A 540 -34.50 12.87 -22.53
N THR A 541 -34.81 13.46 -21.36
CA THR A 541 -33.83 13.57 -20.25
C THR A 541 -33.61 12.29 -19.43
N GLY A 542 -34.53 11.31 -19.54
CA GLY A 542 -34.56 10.13 -18.66
C GLY A 542 -35.07 10.38 -17.24
N LEU A 543 -35.40 11.62 -16.87
CA LEU A 543 -35.81 11.98 -15.50
C LEU A 543 -37.13 11.31 -15.07
N ARG A 544 -38.04 11.01 -16.02
CA ARG A 544 -39.31 10.32 -15.73
C ARG A 544 -39.10 8.90 -15.23
N SER A 545 -38.12 8.16 -15.78
CA SER A 545 -37.69 6.83 -15.29
C SER A 545 -37.00 6.93 -13.92
N ALA A 546 -36.31 8.04 -13.63
CA ALA A 546 -35.76 8.36 -12.31
C ALA A 546 -36.81 8.84 -11.29
N GLY A 547 -38.11 8.58 -11.52
CA GLY A 547 -39.19 8.84 -10.56
C GLY A 547 -39.60 10.31 -10.39
N TRP A 548 -39.17 11.21 -11.29
CA TRP A 548 -39.50 12.63 -11.19
C TRP A 548 -40.99 12.91 -11.39
N THR A 549 -41.54 13.81 -10.57
CA THR A 549 -42.88 14.35 -10.78
C THR A 549 -42.86 15.50 -11.80
N TYR A 550 -43.78 15.47 -12.77
CA TYR A 550 -43.87 16.45 -13.87
C TYR A 550 -45.29 17.00 -14.01
N ALA A 551 -45.44 18.32 -14.01
CA ALA A 551 -46.75 18.99 -14.04
C ALA A 551 -46.70 20.36 -14.76
N VAL A 552 -46.70 20.34 -16.09
CA VAL A 552 -46.85 21.56 -16.93
C VAL A 552 -48.33 21.78 -17.30
N SER A 553 -48.76 23.04 -17.34
CA SER A 553 -50.17 23.43 -17.49
C SER A 553 -50.41 24.48 -18.58
N LEU A 554 -51.59 24.44 -19.19
CA LEU A 554 -52.03 25.37 -20.23
C LEU A 554 -53.06 26.37 -19.67
N PRO A 555 -52.82 27.68 -19.73
CA PRO A 555 -53.80 28.70 -19.39
C PRO A 555 -55.08 28.54 -20.23
N GLY A 556 -56.24 28.59 -19.56
CA GLY A 556 -57.55 28.47 -20.23
C GLY A 556 -58.07 27.04 -20.41
N ALA A 557 -57.38 26.00 -19.90
CA ALA A 557 -57.89 24.63 -19.82
C ALA A 557 -59.10 24.48 -18.86
N ALA A 558 -60.26 25.02 -19.27
CA ALA A 558 -61.50 24.92 -18.53
C ALA A 558 -61.98 23.46 -18.43
N LYS A 559 -62.65 23.12 -17.31
CA LYS A 559 -63.15 21.76 -17.03
C LYS A 559 -64.03 21.22 -18.17
N VAL A 560 -63.44 20.38 -19.03
CA VAL A 560 -64.18 19.55 -19.98
C VAL A 560 -64.98 18.52 -19.18
N ALA A 561 -66.23 18.27 -19.57
CA ALA A 561 -67.04 17.23 -18.94
C ALA A 561 -66.39 15.85 -19.14
N ALA A 562 -66.43 15.00 -18.12
CA ALA A 562 -65.84 13.66 -18.20
C ALA A 562 -66.43 12.88 -19.40
N LEU A 563 -65.55 12.33 -20.23
CA LEU A 563 -65.95 11.47 -21.35
C LEU A 563 -66.74 10.26 -20.83
N PRO A 564 -67.74 9.77 -21.59
CA PRO A 564 -68.42 8.53 -21.23
C PRO A 564 -67.40 7.39 -21.19
N VAL A 565 -67.41 6.62 -20.10
CA VAL A 565 -66.64 5.37 -20.01
C VAL A 565 -67.38 4.30 -20.80
N VAL A 566 -66.69 3.66 -21.74
CA VAL A 566 -67.24 2.69 -22.68
C VAL A 566 -66.69 1.31 -22.37
N ASP A 567 -67.58 0.39 -21.99
CA ASP A 567 -67.26 -1.02 -21.74
C ASP A 567 -68.38 -1.90 -22.35
N PRO A 568 -68.07 -2.89 -23.21
CA PRO A 568 -66.75 -3.15 -23.81
C PRO A 568 -66.34 -2.03 -24.77
N TYR A 569 -65.05 -1.66 -24.77
CA TYR A 569 -64.53 -0.73 -25.77
C TYR A 569 -64.62 -1.36 -27.18
N VAL A 570 -65.10 -0.57 -28.14
CA VAL A 570 -65.33 -1.00 -29.52
C VAL A 570 -64.85 0.07 -30.50
N TRP A 571 -64.07 -0.35 -31.49
CA TRP A 571 -63.59 0.50 -32.59
C TRP A 571 -63.47 -0.33 -33.87
N ARG A 572 -63.69 0.28 -35.03
CA ARG A 572 -63.61 -0.38 -36.34
C ARG A 572 -63.13 0.59 -37.41
N ALA A 573 -62.27 0.10 -38.28
CA ALA A 573 -61.99 0.66 -39.60
C ALA A 573 -62.36 -0.38 -40.67
N GLN A 574 -63.00 0.04 -41.75
CA GLN A 574 -63.37 -0.84 -42.86
C GLN A 574 -63.04 -0.17 -44.19
N LYS A 575 -62.31 -0.89 -45.07
CA LYS A 575 -61.95 -0.44 -46.41
C LYS A 575 -62.77 -1.23 -47.42
N SER A 576 -63.57 -0.56 -48.25
CA SER A 576 -64.33 -1.19 -49.34
C SER A 576 -63.56 -1.16 -50.66
N ALA A 577 -63.86 -2.09 -51.58
CA ALA A 577 -63.18 -2.27 -52.87
C ALA A 577 -63.20 -1.06 -53.84
N ASN A 578 -63.81 0.06 -53.45
CA ASN A 578 -63.74 1.36 -54.14
C ASN A 578 -62.72 2.32 -53.51
N GLY A 579 -61.94 1.88 -52.51
CA GLY A 579 -60.94 2.68 -51.80
C GLY A 579 -61.49 3.54 -50.65
N THR A 580 -62.80 3.55 -50.37
CA THR A 580 -63.37 4.31 -49.24
C THR A 580 -63.07 3.62 -47.91
N VAL A 581 -62.63 4.39 -46.91
CA VAL A 581 -62.41 3.91 -45.54
C VAL A 581 -63.49 4.48 -44.61
N THR A 582 -64.16 3.63 -43.84
CA THR A 582 -65.17 4.05 -42.86
C THR A 582 -64.71 3.71 -41.44
N PHE A 583 -64.69 4.71 -40.54
CA PHE A 583 -64.43 4.50 -39.12
C PHE A 583 -65.72 4.49 -38.29
N GLY A 584 -65.73 3.76 -37.17
CA GLY A 584 -66.85 3.77 -36.22
C GLY A 584 -66.48 3.19 -34.86
N GLY A 585 -67.33 3.44 -33.87
CA GLY A 585 -67.04 3.12 -32.46
C GLY A 585 -66.48 4.33 -31.72
N PHE A 586 -65.54 4.10 -30.80
CA PHE A 586 -65.02 5.13 -29.90
C PHE A 586 -63.51 5.35 -30.05
N VAL A 587 -63.08 6.58 -29.76
CA VAL A 587 -61.68 7.00 -29.68
C VAL A 587 -61.45 7.88 -28.43
N PRO A 588 -60.28 7.82 -27.78
CA PRO A 588 -60.04 8.52 -26.52
C PRO A 588 -59.87 10.04 -26.65
N THR A 589 -59.40 10.55 -27.80
CA THR A 589 -59.13 11.99 -28.00
C THR A 589 -59.49 12.45 -29.42
N GLU A 590 -59.83 13.75 -29.56
CA GLU A 590 -60.01 14.39 -30.88
C GLU A 590 -58.70 14.46 -31.68
N GLN A 591 -57.54 14.47 -31.02
CA GLN A 591 -56.24 14.44 -31.70
C GLN A 591 -56.03 13.10 -32.41
N LEU A 592 -56.26 11.97 -31.74
CA LEU A 592 -56.17 10.66 -32.36
C LEU A 592 -57.24 10.47 -33.45
N LYS A 593 -58.45 11.00 -33.23
CA LYS A 593 -59.52 10.99 -34.23
C LYS A 593 -59.09 11.65 -35.54
N ARG A 594 -58.54 12.86 -35.45
CA ARG A 594 -58.01 13.62 -36.60
C ARG A 594 -56.80 12.94 -37.23
N TYR A 595 -55.91 12.36 -36.42
CA TYR A 595 -54.78 11.58 -36.89
C TYR A 595 -55.25 10.41 -37.77
N LEU A 596 -56.09 9.52 -37.24
CA LEU A 596 -56.59 8.34 -37.96
C LEU A 596 -57.37 8.74 -39.24
N ALA A 597 -58.14 9.83 -39.19
CA ALA A 597 -58.83 10.36 -40.36
C ALA A 597 -57.89 10.94 -41.43
N GLY A 598 -56.79 11.58 -41.05
CA GLY A 598 -55.76 12.04 -41.99
C GLY A 598 -54.91 10.89 -42.56
N HIS A 599 -54.52 9.95 -41.69
CA HIS A 599 -53.69 8.77 -42.01
C HIS A 599 -54.37 7.84 -43.03
N ALA A 600 -55.70 7.74 -43.00
CA ALA A 600 -56.48 7.01 -44.00
C ALA A 600 -56.78 7.79 -45.30
N GLY A 601 -56.26 9.01 -45.44
CA GLY A 601 -56.31 9.79 -46.68
C GLY A 601 -57.65 10.45 -47.00
N SER A 602 -57.79 10.95 -48.24
CA SER A 602 -58.88 11.85 -48.64
C SER A 602 -60.25 11.18 -48.89
N ALA A 603 -60.38 9.87 -48.66
CA ALA A 603 -61.57 9.07 -48.98
C ALA A 603 -62.20 8.45 -47.72
N VAL A 604 -62.23 9.21 -46.62
CA VAL A 604 -62.64 8.75 -45.28
C VAL A 604 -64.04 9.20 -44.91
N VAL A 605 -64.81 8.31 -44.27
CA VAL A 605 -66.06 8.61 -43.56
C VAL A 605 -65.91 8.23 -42.10
N ASP A 606 -65.68 9.22 -41.24
CA ASP A 606 -65.48 9.02 -39.81
C ASP A 606 -66.79 9.15 -39.02
N GLY A 607 -67.25 8.02 -38.48
CA GLY A 607 -68.40 7.91 -37.58
C GLY A 607 -68.03 7.68 -36.11
N THR A 608 -66.80 7.97 -35.67
CA THR A 608 -66.37 7.74 -34.29
C THR A 608 -66.83 8.81 -33.31
N ALA A 609 -67.04 8.41 -32.06
CA ALA A 609 -67.35 9.30 -30.93
C ALA A 609 -66.23 9.30 -29.87
N LEU A 610 -66.17 10.34 -29.04
CA LEU A 610 -65.21 10.40 -27.93
C LEU A 610 -65.68 9.52 -26.76
N GLY A 611 -64.80 8.66 -26.26
CA GLY A 611 -65.11 7.76 -25.14
C GLY A 611 -63.85 7.28 -24.41
N ALA A 612 -63.90 7.29 -23.08
CA ALA A 612 -62.87 6.74 -22.21
C ALA A 612 -63.03 5.22 -22.06
N GLY A 613 -61.99 4.54 -21.57
CA GLY A 613 -61.97 3.07 -21.44
C GLY A 613 -61.27 2.34 -22.60
N ALA A 614 -60.50 3.04 -23.44
CA ALA A 614 -59.64 2.41 -24.43
C ALA A 614 -58.63 1.47 -23.73
N PRO A 615 -58.38 0.25 -24.26
CA PRO A 615 -57.43 -0.67 -23.64
C PRO A 615 -55.99 -0.18 -23.79
N GLU A 616 -55.11 -0.77 -22.99
CA GLU A 616 -53.65 -0.61 -23.14
C GLU A 616 -53.21 -1.00 -24.57
N GLY A 617 -52.22 -0.29 -25.11
CA GLY A 617 -51.77 -0.48 -26.50
C GLY A 617 -52.74 0.00 -27.59
N PHE A 618 -53.94 0.54 -27.26
CA PHE A 618 -54.95 0.92 -28.26
C PHE A 618 -54.40 1.84 -29.37
N ILE A 619 -53.60 2.84 -29.01
CA ILE A 619 -53.08 3.84 -29.96
C ILE A 619 -52.18 3.19 -31.02
N PRO A 620 -51.02 2.58 -30.69
CA PRO A 620 -50.16 1.95 -31.70
C PRO A 620 -50.88 0.83 -32.46
N ALA A 621 -51.69 0.01 -31.80
CA ALA A 621 -52.48 -1.04 -32.45
C ALA A 621 -53.50 -0.49 -33.47
N SER A 622 -54.15 0.66 -33.18
CA SER A 622 -55.08 1.32 -34.10
C SER A 622 -54.40 1.90 -35.34
N ILE A 623 -53.13 2.30 -35.23
CA ILE A 623 -52.33 2.84 -36.33
C ILE A 623 -51.76 1.69 -37.17
N ALA A 624 -51.01 0.77 -36.56
CA ALA A 624 -50.43 -0.39 -37.23
C ALA A 624 -51.48 -1.27 -37.94
N GLY A 625 -52.63 -1.49 -37.30
CA GLY A 625 -53.76 -2.18 -37.91
C GLY A 625 -54.40 -1.41 -39.08
N LEU A 626 -54.38 -0.07 -39.03
CA LEU A 626 -54.89 0.78 -40.09
C LEU A 626 -53.94 0.78 -41.30
N ASP A 627 -52.62 0.85 -41.09
CA ASP A 627 -51.62 0.68 -42.15
C ASP A 627 -51.77 -0.68 -42.86
N ALA A 628 -51.91 -1.76 -42.08
CA ALA A 628 -52.17 -3.08 -42.59
C ALA A 628 -53.49 -3.17 -43.39
N LEU A 629 -54.54 -2.46 -42.97
CA LEU A 629 -55.82 -2.37 -43.70
C LEU A 629 -55.72 -1.50 -44.98
N LEU A 630 -54.95 -0.41 -44.94
CA LEU A 630 -54.74 0.48 -46.08
C LEU A 630 -53.98 -0.21 -47.21
N ALA A 631 -53.12 -1.18 -46.90
CA ALA A 631 -52.45 -2.04 -47.87
C ALA A 631 -53.35 -3.09 -48.57
N MET A 632 -54.57 -3.35 -48.07
CA MET A 632 -55.50 -4.36 -48.64
C MET A 632 -56.37 -3.82 -49.78
N ASP A 633 -56.89 -4.68 -50.65
CA ASP A 633 -57.88 -4.28 -51.68
C ASP A 633 -59.22 -3.91 -51.02
N GLU A 634 -59.69 -4.78 -50.12
CA GLU A 634 -60.83 -4.56 -49.22
C GLU A 634 -60.61 -5.32 -47.91
N GLY A 635 -61.15 -4.82 -46.80
CA GLY A 635 -60.98 -5.44 -45.49
C GLY A 635 -61.72 -4.75 -44.35
N THR A 636 -61.64 -5.36 -43.16
CA THR A 636 -62.14 -4.81 -41.89
C THR A 636 -61.15 -5.11 -40.78
N LEU A 637 -60.74 -4.05 -40.10
CA LEU A 637 -60.03 -4.03 -38.83
C LEU A 637 -61.04 -3.71 -37.72
N ALA A 638 -61.13 -4.52 -36.68
CA ALA A 638 -62.02 -4.24 -35.55
C ALA A 638 -61.44 -4.68 -34.20
N LEU A 639 -61.58 -3.81 -33.21
CA LEU A 639 -61.40 -4.08 -31.80
C LEU A 639 -62.78 -4.29 -31.15
N SER A 640 -62.94 -5.37 -30.39
CA SER A 640 -64.14 -5.62 -29.58
C SER A 640 -63.77 -6.38 -28.31
N ALA A 641 -64.11 -5.82 -27.15
CA ALA A 641 -63.85 -6.44 -25.84
C ALA A 641 -62.39 -6.91 -25.67
N GLY A 642 -61.44 -6.00 -25.97
CA GLY A 642 -60.00 -6.26 -25.90
C GLY A 642 -59.40 -7.08 -27.06
N ASN A 643 -60.21 -7.77 -27.86
CA ASN A 643 -59.74 -8.63 -28.93
C ASN A 643 -59.66 -7.85 -30.25
N TRP A 644 -58.49 -7.88 -30.89
CA TRP A 644 -58.27 -7.31 -32.23
C TRP A 644 -58.56 -8.36 -33.31
N SER A 645 -59.05 -7.89 -34.45
CA SER A 645 -59.32 -8.71 -35.62
C SER A 645 -59.01 -7.93 -36.90
N LEU A 646 -58.35 -8.58 -37.86
CA LEU A 646 -58.02 -8.01 -39.16
C LEU A 646 -58.36 -9.03 -40.25
N THR A 647 -59.28 -8.67 -41.12
CA THR A 647 -59.80 -9.55 -42.18
C THR A 647 -59.82 -8.82 -43.51
N GLY A 648 -59.51 -9.49 -44.62
CA GLY A 648 -59.49 -8.81 -45.92
C GLY A 648 -58.95 -9.64 -47.07
N LYS A 649 -58.79 -8.96 -48.22
CA LYS A 649 -58.30 -9.54 -49.48
C LYS A 649 -57.09 -8.78 -50.01
N LEU A 650 -56.17 -9.52 -50.61
CA LEU A 650 -54.98 -9.02 -51.27
C LEU A 650 -54.79 -9.69 -52.64
N PRO A 651 -54.10 -9.03 -53.58
CA PRO A 651 -53.96 -9.55 -54.94
C PRO A 651 -52.93 -10.68 -55.04
N THR A 652 -51.99 -10.78 -54.09
CA THR A 652 -50.94 -11.82 -54.08
C THR A 652 -50.60 -12.33 -52.67
N THR A 653 -50.09 -13.55 -52.61
CA THR A 653 -49.63 -14.20 -51.38
C THR A 653 -48.37 -13.52 -50.83
N THR A 654 -47.53 -12.93 -51.70
CA THR A 654 -46.41 -12.08 -51.29
C THR A 654 -46.90 -10.80 -50.57
N ALA A 655 -47.96 -10.16 -51.08
CA ALA A 655 -48.54 -9.00 -50.40
C ALA A 655 -49.14 -9.38 -49.03
N ARG A 656 -49.77 -10.58 -48.91
CA ARG A 656 -50.23 -11.11 -47.61
C ARG A 656 -49.09 -11.18 -46.60
N TYR A 657 -47.96 -11.79 -46.96
CA TYR A 657 -46.81 -11.88 -46.04
C TYR A 657 -46.20 -10.51 -45.71
N ALA A 658 -46.15 -9.57 -46.65
CA ALA A 658 -45.67 -8.21 -46.37
C ALA A 658 -46.55 -7.51 -45.31
N VAL A 659 -47.87 -7.58 -45.44
CA VAL A 659 -48.83 -6.99 -44.49
C VAL A 659 -48.77 -7.69 -43.13
N GLU A 660 -48.69 -9.02 -43.09
CA GLU A 660 -48.54 -9.77 -41.83
C GLU A 660 -47.20 -9.52 -41.14
N THR A 661 -46.14 -9.19 -41.87
CA THR A 661 -44.81 -8.88 -41.32
C THR A 661 -44.75 -7.46 -40.78
N GLY A 662 -45.24 -6.47 -41.54
CA GLY A 662 -45.31 -5.08 -41.09
C GLY A 662 -46.17 -4.91 -39.83
N LEU A 663 -47.30 -5.63 -39.76
CA LEU A 663 -48.15 -5.62 -38.56
C LEU A 663 -47.42 -6.18 -37.32
N ARG A 664 -46.61 -7.24 -37.46
CA ARG A 664 -45.79 -7.81 -36.38
C ARG A 664 -44.65 -6.90 -35.93
N ALA A 665 -44.06 -6.15 -36.85
CA ALA A 665 -42.99 -5.21 -36.53
C ALA A 665 -43.50 -3.99 -35.73
N ALA A 666 -44.76 -3.60 -35.94
CA ALA A 666 -45.36 -2.41 -35.34
C ALA A 666 -46.23 -2.68 -34.09
N THR A 667 -46.64 -3.92 -33.82
CA THR A 667 -47.42 -4.29 -32.62
C THR A 667 -47.32 -5.79 -32.33
N ASP A 668 -47.49 -6.19 -31.06
CA ASP A 668 -47.79 -7.58 -30.74
C ASP A 668 -49.12 -7.99 -31.40
N VAL A 669 -49.09 -9.13 -32.09
CA VAL A 669 -50.22 -9.76 -32.79
C VAL A 669 -50.69 -11.07 -32.13
N SER A 670 -50.08 -11.48 -31.02
CA SER A 670 -50.37 -12.75 -30.33
C SER A 670 -51.87 -12.93 -30.00
N ALA A 671 -52.55 -11.84 -29.66
CA ALA A 671 -53.98 -11.78 -29.35
C ALA A 671 -54.88 -11.37 -30.52
N TRP A 672 -54.36 -11.30 -31.76
CA TRP A 672 -55.12 -10.84 -32.93
C TRP A 672 -55.70 -11.98 -33.75
N HIS A 673 -56.97 -11.89 -34.14
CA HIS A 673 -57.55 -12.76 -35.16
C HIS A 673 -57.30 -12.20 -36.56
N VAL A 674 -56.18 -12.60 -37.17
CA VAL A 674 -55.81 -12.23 -38.55
C VAL A 674 -56.28 -13.29 -39.53
N ALA A 675 -57.08 -12.91 -40.53
CA ALA A 675 -57.58 -13.80 -41.58
C ALA A 675 -57.62 -13.10 -42.95
N ILE A 676 -56.49 -13.14 -43.66
CA ILE A 676 -56.26 -12.43 -44.92
C ILE A 676 -56.21 -13.43 -46.09
N GLN A 677 -57.00 -13.19 -47.13
CA GLN A 677 -57.09 -14.05 -48.31
C GLN A 677 -56.32 -13.45 -49.50
N ALA A 678 -55.44 -14.24 -50.12
CA ALA A 678 -54.75 -13.85 -51.33
C ALA A 678 -55.44 -14.42 -52.59
N ALA A 679 -55.55 -13.63 -53.65
CA ALA A 679 -56.25 -14.02 -54.88
C ALA A 679 -55.49 -15.04 -55.76
N ASP A 680 -54.17 -15.20 -55.55
CA ASP A 680 -53.30 -16.17 -56.21
C ASP A 680 -53.14 -17.49 -55.42
N ALA A 681 -53.82 -17.63 -54.28
CA ALA A 681 -53.59 -18.72 -53.33
C ALA A 681 -53.91 -20.10 -53.94
N ALA A 682 -52.99 -21.04 -53.70
CA ALA A 682 -53.18 -22.45 -53.98
C ALA A 682 -54.36 -23.02 -53.16
N PRO A 683 -55.04 -24.10 -53.61
CA PRO A 683 -56.17 -24.67 -52.87
C PRO A 683 -55.79 -25.01 -51.43
N VAL A 684 -56.69 -24.72 -50.49
CA VAL A 684 -56.49 -25.00 -49.07
C VAL A 684 -56.66 -26.49 -48.80
N VAL A 685 -55.63 -27.12 -48.26
CA VAL A 685 -55.53 -28.55 -47.98
C VAL A 685 -55.59 -28.77 -46.46
N THR A 686 -56.47 -29.67 -46.01
CA THR A 686 -56.52 -30.10 -44.61
C THR A 686 -56.58 -31.64 -44.51
N PRO A 687 -55.74 -32.28 -43.67
CA PRO A 687 -54.61 -31.69 -42.93
C PRO A 687 -53.46 -31.29 -43.87
N PHE A 688 -52.83 -30.15 -43.58
CA PHE A 688 -51.56 -29.78 -44.20
C PHE A 688 -50.44 -30.58 -43.52
N VAL A 689 -49.65 -31.32 -44.31
CA VAL A 689 -48.59 -32.22 -43.82
C VAL A 689 -47.34 -32.06 -44.68
N TRP A 690 -46.16 -32.18 -44.09
CA TRP A 690 -44.88 -32.05 -44.79
C TRP A 690 -43.80 -32.91 -44.10
N SER A 691 -42.89 -33.50 -44.87
CA SER A 691 -41.67 -34.08 -44.29
C SER A 691 -40.46 -34.04 -45.23
N ALA A 692 -39.28 -34.07 -44.63
CA ALA A 692 -38.00 -34.32 -45.27
C ALA A 692 -37.28 -35.45 -44.54
N THR A 693 -36.77 -36.44 -45.26
CA THR A 693 -36.09 -37.62 -44.70
C THR A 693 -34.69 -37.75 -45.30
N LYS A 694 -33.65 -37.74 -44.45
CA LYS A 694 -32.24 -37.91 -44.84
C LYS A 694 -31.82 -39.37 -44.65
N ALA A 695 -31.35 -40.01 -45.72
CA ALA A 695 -30.73 -41.33 -45.67
C ALA A 695 -29.21 -41.22 -45.39
N ALA A 696 -28.61 -42.30 -44.87
CA ALA A 696 -27.19 -42.34 -44.50
C ALA A 696 -26.21 -42.19 -45.69
N ASP A 697 -26.68 -42.26 -46.94
CA ASP A 697 -25.88 -41.88 -48.12
C ASP A 697 -25.83 -40.35 -48.34
N GLY A 698 -26.40 -39.57 -47.41
CA GLY A 698 -26.53 -38.12 -47.46
C GLY A 698 -27.68 -37.63 -48.34
N SER A 699 -28.52 -38.50 -48.92
CA SER A 699 -29.62 -38.07 -49.78
C SER A 699 -30.90 -37.76 -49.02
N VAL A 700 -31.59 -36.68 -49.41
CA VAL A 700 -32.85 -36.22 -48.80
C VAL A 700 -34.03 -36.55 -49.72
N THR A 701 -35.15 -36.99 -49.14
CA THR A 701 -36.45 -37.14 -49.82
C THR A 701 -37.49 -36.21 -49.21
N PHE A 702 -38.25 -35.49 -50.03
CA PHE A 702 -39.32 -34.58 -49.61
C PHE A 702 -40.72 -35.13 -49.94
N SER A 703 -41.68 -34.92 -49.04
CA SER A 703 -43.08 -35.31 -49.24
C SER A 703 -44.09 -34.35 -48.58
N GLY A 704 -45.34 -34.39 -49.03
CA GLY A 704 -46.44 -33.59 -48.46
C GLY A 704 -46.73 -32.31 -49.25
N TYR A 705 -46.99 -31.21 -48.54
CA TYR A 705 -47.43 -29.93 -49.11
C TYR A 705 -46.51 -28.77 -48.75
N VAL A 706 -46.45 -27.78 -49.64
CA VAL A 706 -45.67 -26.55 -49.47
C VAL A 706 -46.49 -25.35 -49.98
N PRO A 707 -46.43 -24.17 -49.33
CA PRO A 707 -47.32 -23.05 -49.64
C PRO A 707 -47.05 -22.45 -51.03
N THR A 708 -45.80 -22.52 -51.52
CA THR A 708 -45.43 -22.04 -52.86
C THR A 708 -44.39 -22.94 -53.54
N GLU A 709 -44.38 -22.91 -54.87
CA GLU A 709 -43.33 -23.50 -55.71
C GLU A 709 -41.93 -22.86 -55.46
N GLN A 710 -41.86 -21.66 -54.88
CA GLN A 710 -40.60 -21.05 -54.46
C GLN A 710 -40.03 -21.74 -53.21
N VAL A 711 -40.85 -21.96 -52.17
CA VAL A 711 -40.47 -22.69 -50.95
C VAL A 711 -40.00 -24.10 -51.30
N ARG A 712 -40.72 -24.77 -52.21
CA ARG A 712 -40.34 -26.07 -52.76
C ARG A 712 -38.92 -26.10 -53.32
N ARG A 713 -38.60 -25.17 -54.24
CA ARG A 713 -37.28 -25.07 -54.87
C ARG A 713 -36.20 -24.71 -53.87
N PHE A 714 -36.49 -23.83 -52.92
CA PHE A 714 -35.53 -23.41 -51.89
C PHE A 714 -35.16 -24.57 -50.95
N ALA A 715 -36.13 -25.38 -50.51
CA ALA A 715 -35.88 -26.57 -49.72
C ALA A 715 -35.01 -27.60 -50.47
N VAL A 716 -35.31 -27.84 -51.75
CA VAL A 716 -34.51 -28.72 -52.64
C VAL A 716 -33.07 -28.23 -52.79
N VAL A 717 -32.85 -26.92 -52.98
CA VAL A 717 -31.51 -26.32 -53.06
C VAL A 717 -30.77 -26.43 -51.73
N ARG A 718 -31.41 -26.12 -50.60
CA ARG A 718 -30.79 -26.13 -49.26
C ARG A 718 -30.40 -27.55 -48.80
N ALA A 719 -31.15 -28.57 -49.21
CA ALA A 719 -30.83 -29.98 -48.93
C ALA A 719 -29.66 -30.54 -49.76
N GLY A 720 -29.25 -29.89 -50.85
CA GLY A 720 -28.15 -30.32 -51.71
C GLY A 720 -28.44 -31.62 -52.49
N LYS A 721 -28.18 -32.78 -51.87
CA LYS A 721 -28.35 -34.09 -52.52
C LYS A 721 -29.78 -34.60 -52.32
N VAL A 722 -30.66 -34.39 -53.29
CA VAL A 722 -32.06 -34.87 -53.23
C VAL A 722 -32.23 -36.17 -54.01
N ALA A 723 -32.80 -37.21 -53.35
CA ALA A 723 -33.13 -38.49 -53.97
C ALA A 723 -34.50 -38.47 -54.66
N SER A 724 -35.51 -37.84 -54.03
CA SER A 724 -36.82 -37.60 -54.64
C SER A 724 -37.56 -36.46 -53.96
N ASP A 725 -38.45 -35.80 -54.70
CA ASP A 725 -39.37 -34.80 -54.15
C ASP A 725 -40.76 -35.03 -54.72
N THR A 726 -41.71 -35.35 -53.83
CA THR A 726 -43.13 -35.56 -54.15
C THR A 726 -44.03 -34.49 -53.53
N THR A 727 -43.47 -33.34 -53.14
CA THR A 727 -44.26 -32.24 -52.57
C THR A 727 -45.17 -31.58 -53.61
N LEU A 728 -46.36 -31.19 -53.15
CA LEU A 728 -47.38 -30.50 -53.94
C LEU A 728 -47.62 -29.08 -53.41
N VAL A 729 -47.95 -28.14 -54.30
CA VAL A 729 -48.27 -26.77 -53.91
C VAL A 729 -49.72 -26.69 -53.44
N GLY A 730 -49.93 -26.21 -52.21
CA GLY A 730 -51.22 -26.07 -51.54
C GLY A 730 -51.08 -25.20 -50.29
N SER A 731 -52.14 -24.54 -49.85
CA SER A 731 -52.13 -23.71 -48.63
C SER A 731 -52.87 -24.41 -47.48
N GLY A 732 -52.82 -23.85 -46.26
CA GLY A 732 -53.22 -24.52 -45.01
C GLY A 732 -52.06 -24.68 -44.02
N GLU A 733 -50.93 -24.04 -44.32
CA GLU A 733 -49.69 -24.03 -43.56
C GLU A 733 -49.87 -23.45 -42.14
N PRO A 734 -49.13 -23.96 -41.11
CA PRO A 734 -49.13 -23.35 -39.79
C PRO A 734 -48.46 -21.96 -39.80
N GLN A 735 -48.83 -21.13 -38.82
CA GLN A 735 -48.11 -19.89 -38.51
C GLN A 735 -46.65 -20.23 -38.20
N GLY A 736 -45.69 -19.64 -38.92
CA GLY A 736 -44.27 -19.96 -38.79
C GLY A 736 -43.74 -21.04 -39.74
N PHE A 737 -44.57 -21.66 -40.59
CA PHE A 737 -44.16 -22.81 -41.42
C PHE A 737 -42.82 -22.66 -42.16
N ILE A 738 -42.56 -21.49 -42.78
CA ILE A 738 -41.35 -21.30 -43.57
C ILE A 738 -40.09 -21.34 -42.70
N PRO A 739 -39.87 -20.43 -41.71
CA PRO A 739 -38.70 -20.52 -40.83
C PRO A 739 -38.59 -21.86 -40.10
N ASP A 740 -39.70 -22.41 -39.61
CA ASP A 740 -39.71 -23.71 -38.92
C ASP A 740 -39.24 -24.86 -39.83
N SER A 741 -39.70 -24.90 -41.09
CA SER A 741 -39.28 -25.92 -42.07
C SER A 741 -37.80 -25.83 -42.42
N LEU A 742 -37.21 -24.63 -42.33
CA LEU A 742 -35.79 -24.38 -42.62
C LEU A 742 -34.90 -24.72 -41.42
N ALA A 743 -35.27 -24.27 -40.21
CA ALA A 743 -34.61 -24.66 -38.96
C ALA A 743 -34.61 -26.20 -38.79
N GLY A 744 -35.75 -26.83 -39.10
CA GLY A 744 -35.91 -28.28 -39.12
C GLY A 744 -35.06 -28.99 -40.18
N LEU A 745 -34.91 -28.42 -41.37
CA LEU A 745 -34.07 -28.96 -42.44
C LEU A 745 -32.57 -28.81 -42.12
N ASP A 746 -32.16 -27.67 -41.56
CA ASP A 746 -30.77 -27.44 -41.13
C ASP A 746 -30.38 -28.38 -39.98
N ALA A 747 -31.27 -28.59 -39.03
CA ALA A 747 -31.09 -29.58 -37.97
C ALA A 747 -30.96 -31.01 -38.53
N LEU A 748 -31.82 -31.39 -39.50
CA LEU A 748 -31.72 -32.69 -40.17
C LEU A 748 -30.41 -32.85 -40.97
N LEU A 749 -29.88 -31.78 -41.56
CA LEU A 749 -28.63 -31.82 -42.32
C LEU A 749 -27.41 -32.12 -41.44
N ARG A 750 -27.44 -31.77 -40.14
CA ARG A 750 -26.40 -32.12 -39.14
C ARG A 750 -26.38 -33.61 -38.77
N LEU A 751 -27.51 -34.31 -38.86
CA LEU A 751 -27.62 -35.73 -38.48
C LEU A 751 -27.05 -36.65 -39.58
N GLU A 752 -26.64 -37.86 -39.25
CA GLU A 752 -26.23 -38.88 -40.25
C GLU A 752 -27.42 -39.28 -41.14
N SER A 753 -28.53 -39.59 -40.49
CA SER A 753 -29.82 -39.93 -41.09
C SER A 753 -30.97 -39.59 -40.13
N GLY A 754 -32.17 -39.36 -40.67
CA GLY A 754 -33.32 -38.93 -39.86
C GLY A 754 -34.55 -38.49 -40.66
N GLU A 755 -35.60 -38.07 -39.96
CA GLU A 755 -36.80 -37.41 -40.53
C GLU A 755 -37.09 -36.13 -39.74
N VAL A 756 -37.35 -35.03 -40.44
CA VAL A 756 -38.08 -33.86 -39.91
C VAL A 756 -39.46 -33.77 -40.56
N LYS A 757 -40.49 -33.46 -39.76
CA LYS A 757 -41.88 -33.60 -40.18
C LYS A 757 -42.84 -32.68 -39.44
N TYR A 758 -43.84 -32.20 -40.17
CA TYR A 758 -45.06 -31.59 -39.66
C TYR A 758 -46.27 -32.48 -39.98
N ASP A 759 -47.04 -32.88 -38.95
CA ASP A 759 -48.14 -33.85 -39.06
C ASP A 759 -49.55 -33.23 -39.20
N GLY A 760 -49.64 -31.90 -39.30
CA GLY A 760 -50.90 -31.14 -39.24
C GLY A 760 -51.27 -30.66 -37.83
N LYS A 761 -50.42 -30.90 -36.82
CA LYS A 761 -50.61 -30.43 -35.43
C LYS A 761 -49.32 -29.98 -34.75
N GLY A 762 -48.18 -30.61 -35.06
CA GLY A 762 -46.90 -30.31 -34.43
C GLY A 762 -45.70 -30.71 -35.28
N TRP A 763 -44.52 -30.26 -34.83
CA TRP A 763 -43.25 -30.55 -35.47
C TRP A 763 -42.54 -31.70 -34.76
N SER A 764 -41.82 -32.53 -35.53
CA SER A 764 -41.00 -33.63 -35.01
C SER A 764 -39.68 -33.73 -35.78
N LEU A 765 -38.57 -33.87 -35.05
CA LEU A 765 -37.26 -34.24 -35.57
C LEU A 765 -36.82 -35.56 -34.93
N SER A 766 -36.34 -36.51 -35.73
CA SER A 766 -35.77 -37.77 -35.26
C SER A 766 -34.56 -38.17 -36.11
N GLY A 767 -33.59 -38.88 -35.53
CA GLY A 767 -32.42 -39.35 -36.28
C GLY A 767 -31.23 -39.79 -35.44
N GLN A 768 -30.16 -40.17 -36.15
CA GLN A 768 -28.88 -40.61 -35.61
C GLN A 768 -27.83 -39.48 -35.77
N PRO A 769 -27.24 -38.95 -34.70
CA PRO A 769 -26.09 -38.05 -34.79
C PRO A 769 -24.78 -38.85 -34.88
N LEU A 770 -23.82 -38.39 -35.71
CA LEU A 770 -22.48 -38.99 -35.81
C LEU A 770 -21.66 -38.76 -34.53
N THR A 771 -21.75 -37.56 -33.96
CA THR A 771 -21.06 -37.17 -32.73
C THR A 771 -22.00 -36.44 -31.75
N PRO A 772 -21.64 -36.31 -30.46
CA PRO A 772 -22.37 -35.47 -29.52
C PRO A 772 -22.51 -34.01 -30.01
N ALA A 773 -21.47 -33.47 -30.67
CA ALA A 773 -21.48 -32.11 -31.22
C ALA A 773 -22.48 -31.95 -32.37
N ASP A 774 -22.73 -32.98 -33.18
CA ASP A 774 -23.77 -32.95 -34.22
C ASP A 774 -25.17 -32.95 -33.61
N ALA A 775 -25.39 -33.67 -32.50
CA ALA A 775 -26.64 -33.66 -31.76
C ALA A 775 -26.93 -32.28 -31.12
N GLU A 776 -25.89 -31.62 -30.63
CA GLU A 776 -25.96 -30.26 -30.09
C GLU A 776 -26.16 -29.20 -31.18
N ALA A 777 -25.43 -29.29 -32.30
CA ALA A 777 -25.63 -28.42 -33.46
C ALA A 777 -27.03 -28.57 -34.08
N ALA A 778 -27.62 -29.78 -34.06
CA ALA A 778 -29.00 -30.00 -34.47
C ALA A 778 -30.01 -29.35 -33.50
N ARG A 779 -29.74 -29.36 -32.19
CA ARG A 779 -30.57 -28.64 -31.19
C ARG A 779 -30.45 -27.12 -31.32
N ALA A 780 -29.25 -26.60 -31.54
CA ALA A 780 -29.01 -25.18 -31.77
C ALA A 780 -29.71 -24.68 -33.05
N ALA A 781 -29.69 -25.46 -34.14
CA ALA A 781 -30.45 -25.15 -35.35
C ALA A 781 -31.96 -25.07 -35.08
N LEU A 782 -32.52 -25.93 -34.23
CA LEU A 782 -33.93 -25.85 -33.81
C LEU A 782 -34.24 -24.68 -32.88
N ALA A 783 -33.25 -24.10 -32.18
CA ALA A 783 -33.45 -22.89 -31.38
C ALA A 783 -33.68 -21.62 -32.24
N THR A 784 -33.49 -21.71 -33.56
CA THR A 784 -33.84 -20.65 -34.53
C THR A 784 -35.19 -20.86 -35.22
N ALA A 785 -35.97 -21.88 -34.80
CA ALA A 785 -37.38 -22.01 -35.20
C ALA A 785 -38.23 -20.92 -34.53
N SER A 786 -39.44 -20.67 -35.06
CA SER A 786 -40.30 -19.59 -34.56
C SER A 786 -41.20 -20.03 -33.40
N ASP A 787 -41.60 -19.07 -32.55
CA ASP A 787 -42.58 -19.26 -31.47
C ASP A 787 -44.04 -19.47 -31.98
N GLY A 788 -44.22 -20.01 -33.19
CA GLY A 788 -45.48 -20.11 -33.95
C GLY A 788 -46.58 -21.01 -33.36
N GLY A 789 -46.53 -21.33 -32.06
CA GLY A 789 -47.55 -22.08 -31.32
C GLY A 789 -47.55 -23.60 -31.54
N ALA A 790 -46.85 -24.11 -32.56
CA ALA A 790 -46.68 -25.54 -32.80
C ALA A 790 -45.54 -26.10 -31.91
N ARG A 791 -45.85 -27.11 -31.07
CA ARG A 791 -44.81 -27.76 -30.26
C ARG A 791 -43.88 -28.63 -31.11
N TRP A 792 -42.59 -28.46 -30.90
CA TRP A 792 -41.55 -29.37 -31.38
C TRP A 792 -41.43 -30.60 -30.47
N THR A 793 -41.09 -31.72 -31.09
CA THR A 793 -40.71 -32.97 -30.42
C THR A 793 -39.39 -33.47 -31.01
N GLN A 794 -38.49 -33.97 -30.17
CA GLN A 794 -37.15 -34.42 -30.58
C GLN A 794 -36.93 -35.86 -30.13
N ALA A 795 -36.46 -36.70 -31.06
CA ALA A 795 -36.11 -38.10 -30.83
C ALA A 795 -34.76 -38.41 -31.50
N LEU A 796 -33.70 -37.76 -31.00
CA LEU A 796 -32.31 -38.06 -31.36
C LEU A 796 -31.82 -39.22 -30.51
N ALA A 797 -31.16 -40.20 -31.13
CA ALA A 797 -30.55 -41.33 -30.44
C ALA A 797 -29.17 -40.98 -29.84
N GLU A 798 -28.70 -41.81 -28.91
CA GLU A 798 -27.33 -41.71 -28.38
C GLU A 798 -26.32 -42.14 -29.46
N PRO A 799 -25.23 -41.37 -29.69
CA PRO A 799 -24.28 -41.64 -30.77
C PRO A 799 -23.58 -42.98 -30.56
N THR A 800 -23.61 -43.84 -31.58
CA THR A 800 -23.24 -45.26 -31.43
C THR A 800 -21.73 -45.47 -31.49
N GLN A 801 -21.08 -45.66 -30.35
CA GLN A 801 -19.64 -45.96 -30.27
C GLN A 801 -19.32 -47.29 -31.00
N PRO A 802 -18.39 -47.32 -31.97
CA PRO A 802 -18.12 -48.54 -32.75
C PRO A 802 -17.46 -49.64 -31.91
N ALA A 803 -18.20 -50.72 -31.62
CA ALA A 803 -17.65 -51.93 -31.04
C ALA A 803 -16.85 -52.74 -32.09
N ALA A 804 -15.64 -53.19 -31.74
CA ALA A 804 -14.84 -54.05 -32.60
C ALA A 804 -15.48 -55.44 -32.79
N ALA A 805 -15.35 -56.00 -33.99
CA ALA A 805 -16.06 -57.23 -34.37
C ALA A 805 -15.48 -58.51 -33.72
N GLU A 806 -16.38 -59.38 -33.27
CA GLU A 806 -16.09 -60.68 -32.65
C GLU A 806 -15.78 -61.77 -33.71
N PRO A 807 -14.72 -62.59 -33.51
CA PRO A 807 -14.54 -63.86 -34.21
C PRO A 807 -15.03 -65.04 -33.34
N ALA A 808 -15.97 -65.82 -33.86
CA ALA A 808 -16.51 -67.02 -33.20
C ALA A 808 -16.01 -68.32 -33.86
N PRO A 809 -16.01 -69.49 -33.17
CA PRO A 809 -15.84 -69.68 -31.72
C PRO A 809 -14.88 -70.84 -31.36
N VAL A 810 -14.23 -70.81 -30.19
CA VAL A 810 -13.64 -72.01 -29.56
C VAL A 810 -13.71 -71.93 -28.03
N GLU A 811 -14.21 -72.99 -27.37
CA GLU A 811 -14.01 -73.19 -25.93
C GLU A 811 -12.62 -73.80 -25.66
N GLN A 812 -11.80 -73.19 -24.79
CA GLN A 812 -11.13 -73.92 -23.70
C GLN A 812 -10.37 -73.02 -22.70
N THR A 813 -9.95 -73.65 -21.60
CA THR A 813 -9.53 -73.08 -20.32
C THR A 813 -8.04 -72.71 -20.20
N ALA A 814 -7.79 -71.74 -19.31
CA ALA A 814 -6.65 -71.64 -18.37
C ALA A 814 -5.38 -70.81 -18.73
N GLU A 815 -4.98 -70.03 -17.70
CA GLU A 815 -3.64 -69.65 -17.23
C GLU A 815 -2.55 -68.94 -18.09
N ALA A 816 -2.22 -67.73 -17.60
CA ALA A 816 -0.88 -67.27 -17.19
C ALA A 816 0.18 -66.70 -18.20
N ALA A 817 0.55 -65.44 -17.89
CA ALA A 817 1.93 -64.91 -17.74
C ALA A 817 2.75 -64.31 -18.92
N THR A 818 3.11 -63.03 -18.73
CA THR A 818 4.42 -62.34 -18.94
C THR A 818 5.03 -62.00 -20.32
N GLU A 819 5.50 -60.74 -20.38
CA GLU A 819 6.73 -60.20 -21.02
C GLU A 819 6.75 -59.61 -22.46
N GLN A 820 7.84 -58.86 -22.72
CA GLN A 820 8.14 -57.80 -23.72
C GLN A 820 9.26 -58.27 -24.70
N PRO A 821 9.85 -57.45 -25.63
CA PRO A 821 9.42 -56.28 -26.41
C PRO A 821 9.88 -56.33 -27.93
N ALA A 822 9.79 -55.19 -28.65
CA ALA A 822 10.59 -54.78 -29.86
C ALA A 822 10.25 -55.47 -31.23
N GLU A 823 10.62 -54.98 -32.44
CA GLU A 823 11.30 -53.73 -32.94
C GLU A 823 11.05 -53.51 -34.47
N THR A 824 11.36 -52.32 -35.03
CA THR A 824 11.64 -52.02 -36.50
C THR A 824 10.51 -52.30 -37.54
N ALA A 825 10.31 -51.72 -38.73
CA ALA A 825 10.89 -50.75 -39.70
C ALA A 825 10.16 -51.01 -41.07
N ALA A 826 10.23 -50.29 -42.21
CA ALA A 826 10.56 -48.90 -42.59
C ALA A 826 10.26 -48.66 -44.12
N ALA A 827 10.20 -47.38 -44.56
CA ALA A 827 10.30 -46.85 -45.95
C ALA A 827 9.21 -47.26 -46.98
N ALA A 828 8.96 -46.59 -48.13
CA ALA A 828 9.46 -45.36 -48.83
C ALA A 828 8.24 -44.68 -49.56
N ASP A 829 8.29 -43.64 -50.42
CA ASP A 829 9.35 -42.98 -51.23
C ASP A 829 8.92 -41.52 -51.69
N GLN A 830 9.75 -40.81 -52.47
CA GLN A 830 9.61 -39.42 -52.97
C GLN A 830 10.01 -39.34 -54.49
N PRO A 831 10.39 -38.20 -55.16
CA PRO A 831 10.06 -36.75 -55.07
C PRO A 831 9.70 -36.11 -56.47
N GLY A 832 9.67 -34.76 -56.56
CA GLY A 832 9.64 -33.97 -57.83
C GLY A 832 9.89 -32.45 -57.60
N ASP A 833 10.48 -31.71 -58.56
CA ASP A 833 11.12 -30.37 -58.36
C ASP A 833 11.15 -29.47 -59.65
N ILE A 834 11.85 -28.31 -59.58
CA ILE A 834 12.47 -27.38 -60.59
C ILE A 834 11.75 -26.15 -61.23
N ALA A 835 12.10 -24.96 -60.70
CA ALA A 835 12.87 -23.84 -61.33
C ALA A 835 12.28 -22.68 -62.23
N ALA A 836 12.35 -21.44 -61.68
CA ALA A 836 13.09 -20.22 -62.15
C ALA A 836 12.64 -19.20 -63.26
N ALA A 837 12.83 -17.89 -62.93
CA ALA A 837 13.49 -16.77 -63.70
C ALA A 837 12.73 -15.53 -64.33
N ASP A 838 13.20 -14.32 -63.94
CA ASP A 838 13.68 -13.15 -64.77
C ASP A 838 12.92 -11.79 -65.00
N THR A 839 13.73 -10.71 -65.15
CA THR A 839 13.57 -9.34 -65.74
C THR A 839 12.93 -8.09 -65.01
N PRO A 840 13.54 -6.86 -65.11
CA PRO A 840 13.04 -5.56 -64.55
C PRO A 840 13.02 -4.33 -65.53
N ALA A 841 12.65 -3.09 -65.06
CA ALA A 841 13.34 -1.77 -65.29
C ALA A 841 12.45 -0.45 -65.34
N ALA A 842 13.07 0.70 -64.98
CA ALA A 842 12.82 2.12 -65.40
C ALA A 842 11.50 2.87 -64.99
N ASP A 843 11.35 4.21 -64.90
CA ASP A 843 12.16 5.49 -64.89
C ASP A 843 11.14 6.67 -64.64
N ASP A 844 11.35 7.98 -64.33
CA ASP A 844 12.42 8.92 -63.85
C ASP A 844 11.76 10.32 -63.50
N SER A 845 12.50 11.32 -62.95
CA SER A 845 12.23 12.80 -62.89
C SER A 845 11.23 13.38 -61.83
N SER A 846 11.27 14.65 -61.32
CA SER A 846 12.31 15.73 -61.23
C SER A 846 11.83 17.00 -60.45
N ALA A 847 12.74 17.75 -59.78
CA ALA A 847 12.71 19.22 -59.43
C ALA A 847 11.56 19.73 -58.47
N ALA A 848 11.51 20.93 -57.85
CA ALA A 848 12.31 22.18 -57.62
C ALA A 848 11.55 23.07 -56.55
N ASP A 849 11.96 24.22 -55.97
CA ASP A 849 13.21 25.00 -55.69
C ASP A 849 12.83 26.31 -54.88
N VAL A 850 13.78 27.13 -54.37
CA VAL A 850 13.62 28.50 -53.75
C VAL A 850 13.00 28.54 -52.30
N ALA A 851 13.49 29.18 -51.21
CA ALA A 851 14.06 30.53 -50.84
C ALA A 851 12.99 31.65 -50.64
N GLU A 852 13.13 32.76 -49.87
CA GLU A 852 14.24 33.48 -49.17
C GLU A 852 13.70 34.44 -48.04
N ASP A 853 14.51 35.38 -47.50
CA ASP A 853 14.21 36.61 -46.69
C ASP A 853 13.82 36.54 -45.16
N ALA A 854 13.88 37.67 -44.42
CA ALA A 854 15.06 38.20 -43.69
C ALA A 854 14.83 39.51 -42.84
N VAL A 855 15.31 39.55 -41.56
CA VAL A 855 15.99 40.72 -40.86
C VAL A 855 15.15 42.03 -40.56
N PRO A 856 15.48 43.00 -39.64
CA PRO A 856 16.33 43.07 -38.40
C PRO A 856 15.61 43.55 -37.08
N ALA A 857 16.42 43.65 -36.01
CA ALA A 857 16.21 44.07 -34.61
C ALA A 857 16.05 45.60 -34.27
N ASP A 858 15.89 45.90 -32.96
CA ASP A 858 16.32 47.13 -32.25
C ASP A 858 16.66 46.81 -30.75
N GLU A 859 17.23 47.76 -29.97
CA GLU A 859 18.14 47.47 -28.83
C GLU A 859 17.72 48.06 -27.41
N PRO A 860 18.59 48.44 -26.41
CA PRO A 860 18.67 47.73 -25.10
C PRO A 860 18.51 48.52 -23.76
N ALA A 861 18.50 47.80 -22.62
CA ALA A 861 19.10 48.18 -21.31
C ALA A 861 19.21 46.91 -20.40
N ALA A 862 20.34 46.40 -19.89
CA ALA A 862 21.51 46.94 -19.16
C ALA A 862 21.38 46.93 -17.61
N VAL A 863 22.10 46.01 -16.92
CA VAL A 863 22.89 46.18 -15.66
C VAL A 863 23.63 44.86 -15.35
N ASP A 864 24.86 44.96 -14.84
CA ASP A 864 25.84 43.92 -14.48
C ASP A 864 26.84 44.55 -13.46
N PRO A 865 27.73 43.87 -12.68
CA PRO A 865 27.96 42.42 -12.51
C PRO A 865 28.00 41.93 -11.04
N ALA A 866 28.38 40.66 -10.84
CA ALA A 866 28.82 40.09 -9.55
C ALA A 866 30.05 39.19 -9.73
N GLU A 867 30.99 39.19 -8.76
CA GLU A 867 32.15 38.26 -8.65
C GLU A 867 32.95 38.54 -7.34
N PRO A 868 33.93 37.71 -6.91
CA PRO A 868 34.25 36.33 -7.32
C PRO A 868 34.47 35.34 -6.14
N VAL A 869 34.65 34.05 -6.46
CA VAL A 869 35.22 33.02 -5.56
C VAL A 869 36.45 32.37 -6.22
N PRO A 870 37.63 32.29 -5.55
CA PRO A 870 38.86 31.67 -6.07
C PRO A 870 38.99 30.17 -5.70
N PRO A 871 39.90 29.39 -6.33
CA PRO A 871 39.44 28.18 -7.03
C PRO A 871 40.13 26.86 -6.64
N ALA A 872 39.73 25.75 -7.28
CA ALA A 872 40.42 24.46 -7.27
C ALA A 872 40.37 23.77 -8.65
N GLU A 873 41.53 23.37 -9.16
CA GLU A 873 41.78 22.70 -10.47
C GLU A 873 43.24 22.18 -10.49
N PRO A 874 43.70 21.39 -11.49
CA PRO A 874 42.98 20.56 -12.48
C PRO A 874 43.54 19.12 -12.60
N ALA A 875 42.88 18.27 -13.43
CA ALA A 875 43.42 17.16 -14.26
C ALA A 875 42.25 16.23 -14.66
N GLU A 876 41.47 16.45 -15.73
CA GLU A 876 41.79 16.56 -17.17
C GLU A 876 41.94 15.20 -17.90
N ALA A 877 40.90 14.82 -18.65
CA ALA A 877 40.96 14.00 -19.87
C ALA A 877 39.66 14.20 -20.69
N ALA A 878 39.79 14.55 -21.97
CA ALA A 878 38.71 14.86 -22.92
C ALA A 878 39.17 14.46 -24.35
N PRO A 879 38.47 14.75 -25.48
CA PRO A 879 37.12 15.30 -25.66
C PRO A 879 36.25 14.52 -26.68
N ALA A 880 35.01 14.98 -26.91
CA ALA A 880 34.27 14.81 -28.16
C ALA A 880 33.28 15.99 -28.34
N ASP A 881 33.19 16.56 -29.54
CA ASP A 881 32.33 17.72 -29.87
C ASP A 881 30.90 17.32 -30.31
N PRO A 882 29.91 18.24 -30.27
CA PRO A 882 28.50 17.93 -30.49
C PRO A 882 28.07 17.96 -31.97
N GLN A 883 26.95 17.27 -32.25
CA GLN A 883 26.15 17.43 -33.48
C GLN A 883 24.65 17.56 -33.09
N PRO A 884 23.79 18.18 -33.92
CA PRO A 884 22.53 18.78 -33.48
C PRO A 884 21.35 17.81 -33.47
N ALA A 885 20.17 18.33 -33.15
CA ALA A 885 18.90 17.62 -33.29
C ALA A 885 18.50 17.48 -34.76
N ASP A 886 18.29 16.23 -35.20
CA ASP A 886 17.65 15.87 -36.47
C ASP A 886 16.31 15.15 -36.21
N ASP A 887 15.33 15.51 -37.03
CA ASP A 887 14.07 14.85 -37.39
C ASP A 887 13.24 13.98 -36.41
N VAL A 888 11.96 14.38 -36.30
CA VAL A 888 10.86 13.57 -35.74
C VAL A 888 10.45 12.48 -36.73
N ALA A 889 11.26 11.44 -36.85
CA ALA A 889 10.91 10.25 -37.63
C ALA A 889 9.76 9.48 -36.95
N ALA A 890 8.72 9.13 -37.71
CA ALA A 890 7.56 8.42 -37.19
C ALA A 890 7.95 6.99 -36.75
N VAL A 891 7.87 6.72 -35.44
CA VAL A 891 7.97 5.36 -34.91
C VAL A 891 6.70 4.61 -35.30
N ALA A 892 6.83 3.65 -36.22
CA ALA A 892 5.75 2.73 -36.52
C ALA A 892 5.40 1.92 -35.26
N THR A 893 4.13 1.93 -34.86
CA THR A 893 3.64 1.10 -33.76
C THR A 893 3.70 -0.38 -34.18
N GLU A 894 4.75 -1.09 -33.77
CA GLU A 894 4.80 -2.54 -33.90
C GLU A 894 3.63 -3.15 -33.12
N ALA A 895 2.66 -3.69 -33.85
CA ALA A 895 1.54 -4.42 -33.25
C ALA A 895 2.09 -5.73 -32.66
N VAL A 896 2.19 -5.78 -31.33
CA VAL A 896 2.62 -6.98 -30.60
C VAL A 896 1.62 -8.10 -30.87
N THR A 897 1.97 -9.01 -31.77
CA THR A 897 1.17 -10.21 -32.05
C THR A 897 1.11 -11.06 -30.78
N PRO A 898 -0.08 -11.33 -30.20
CA PRO A 898 -0.17 -12.12 -28.98
C PRO A 898 0.34 -13.53 -29.23
N VAL A 899 1.37 -13.93 -28.48
CA VAL A 899 1.87 -15.30 -28.47
C VAL A 899 0.80 -16.18 -27.86
N ALA A 900 0.41 -17.25 -28.55
CA ALA A 900 -0.54 -18.24 -28.04
C ALA A 900 0.11 -19.06 -26.91
N ARG A 901 0.02 -18.55 -25.67
CA ARG A 901 0.46 -19.22 -24.44
C ARG A 901 -0.56 -20.28 -24.02
N ASN A 902 -0.07 -21.33 -23.36
CA ASN A 902 -0.90 -22.46 -22.95
C ASN A 902 -0.97 -22.52 -21.42
N TYR A 903 -1.67 -21.55 -20.85
CA TYR A 903 -1.75 -21.34 -19.40
C TYR A 903 -2.28 -22.58 -18.66
N LEU A 904 -1.63 -22.93 -17.55
CA LEU A 904 -2.08 -23.95 -16.60
C LEU A 904 -3.27 -23.47 -15.76
N PHE A 905 -3.38 -22.15 -15.60
CA PHE A 905 -4.47 -21.42 -14.97
C PHE A 905 -4.51 -20.04 -15.60
N ASP A 906 -5.69 -19.55 -15.97
CA ASP A 906 -5.89 -18.20 -16.47
C ASP A 906 -7.18 -17.57 -15.97
N ALA A 907 -7.17 -16.23 -15.94
CA ALA A 907 -8.31 -15.40 -15.66
C ALA A 907 -8.41 -14.30 -16.72
N ARG A 908 -9.60 -14.08 -17.28
CA ARG A 908 -9.88 -13.01 -18.25
C ARG A 908 -10.97 -12.08 -17.77
N LYS A 909 -10.82 -10.79 -18.03
CA LYS A 909 -11.85 -9.77 -17.89
C LYS A 909 -12.02 -9.07 -19.24
N ALA A 910 -13.23 -9.10 -19.80
CA ALA A 910 -13.59 -8.25 -20.93
C ALA A 910 -14.02 -6.86 -20.44
N ILE A 911 -14.01 -5.84 -21.30
CA ILE A 911 -14.55 -4.51 -20.97
C ILE A 911 -16.01 -4.67 -20.51
N GLY A 912 -16.37 -4.03 -19.40
CA GLY A 912 -17.68 -4.17 -18.75
C GLY A 912 -18.00 -5.56 -18.14
N GLY A 913 -17.12 -6.55 -18.33
CA GLY A 913 -17.36 -7.95 -17.97
C GLY A 913 -16.91 -8.35 -16.56
N ALA A 914 -17.47 -9.46 -16.08
CA ALA A 914 -16.98 -10.18 -14.90
C ALA A 914 -15.65 -10.91 -15.20
N VAL A 915 -14.91 -11.27 -14.14
CA VAL A 915 -13.70 -12.08 -14.27
C VAL A 915 -14.07 -13.56 -14.46
N VAL A 916 -13.65 -14.16 -15.57
CA VAL A 916 -13.85 -15.57 -15.90
C VAL A 916 -12.55 -16.33 -15.68
N PHE A 917 -12.61 -17.47 -14.99
CA PHE A 917 -11.44 -18.30 -14.65
C PHE A 917 -11.46 -19.66 -15.38
N SER A 918 -10.29 -20.13 -15.80
CA SER A 918 -10.10 -21.44 -16.46
C SER A 918 -8.75 -22.09 -16.08
N GLY A 919 -8.62 -23.39 -16.38
CA GLY A 919 -7.42 -24.20 -16.09
C GLY A 919 -7.53 -24.98 -14.79
N ALA A 920 -6.51 -24.92 -13.92
CA ALA A 920 -6.42 -25.72 -12.71
C ALA A 920 -6.08 -24.91 -11.44
N VAL A 921 -6.52 -25.40 -10.29
CA VAL A 921 -6.25 -24.81 -8.96
C VAL A 921 -5.82 -25.88 -7.95
N PRO A 922 -5.01 -25.53 -6.91
CA PRO A 922 -4.40 -26.52 -6.02
C PRO A 922 -5.39 -27.28 -5.13
N ALA A 923 -6.53 -26.68 -4.78
CA ALA A 923 -7.53 -27.32 -3.92
C ALA A 923 -8.93 -26.71 -4.07
N GLU A 924 -9.95 -27.49 -3.70
CA GLU A 924 -11.36 -27.10 -3.70
C GLU A 924 -11.68 -25.78 -2.94
N PRO A 925 -11.02 -25.43 -1.81
CA PRO A 925 -11.21 -24.12 -1.17
C PRO A 925 -10.80 -22.94 -2.06
N MET A 926 -9.74 -23.07 -2.87
CA MET A 926 -9.33 -22.02 -3.82
C MET A 926 -10.38 -21.86 -4.93
N ARG A 927 -10.89 -22.98 -5.46
CA ARG A 927 -11.95 -22.93 -6.49
C ARG A 927 -13.19 -22.14 -6.03
N ARG A 928 -13.53 -22.24 -4.74
CA ARG A 928 -14.63 -21.47 -4.12
C ARG A 928 -14.27 -20.01 -3.87
N HIS A 929 -13.02 -19.71 -3.51
CA HIS A 929 -12.54 -18.33 -3.34
C HIS A 929 -12.60 -17.55 -4.66
N LEU A 930 -12.13 -18.14 -5.77
CA LEU A 930 -12.22 -17.51 -7.09
C LEU A 930 -13.66 -17.36 -7.59
N ALA A 931 -14.55 -18.31 -7.29
CA ALA A 931 -15.98 -18.19 -7.63
C ALA A 931 -16.65 -16.97 -6.95
N VAL A 932 -16.28 -16.66 -5.70
CA VAL A 932 -16.74 -15.44 -5.00
C VAL A 932 -16.23 -14.17 -5.69
N ILE A 933 -15.01 -14.18 -6.25
CA ILE A 933 -14.44 -13.05 -7.01
C ILE A 933 -15.12 -12.92 -8.39
N ALA A 934 -15.48 -14.03 -9.03
CA ALA A 934 -16.20 -14.05 -10.31
C ALA A 934 -17.67 -13.60 -10.22
N GLY A 935 -18.26 -13.62 -9.01
CA GLY A 935 -19.67 -13.26 -8.78
C GLY A 935 -20.68 -14.33 -9.22
N ALA A 936 -20.25 -15.58 -9.43
CA ALA A 936 -21.07 -16.67 -9.97
C ALA A 936 -20.85 -18.00 -9.25
N GLU A 937 -21.75 -18.97 -9.48
CA GLU A 937 -21.53 -20.39 -9.11
C GLU A 937 -20.23 -20.92 -9.77
N PRO A 938 -19.53 -21.90 -9.16
CA PRO A 938 -18.17 -22.25 -9.52
C PRO A 938 -18.05 -22.74 -10.97
N SER A 939 -17.23 -22.03 -11.75
CA SER A 939 -16.95 -22.31 -13.16
C SER A 939 -16.46 -23.75 -13.37
N GLU A 940 -17.19 -24.52 -14.19
CA GLU A 940 -16.84 -25.91 -14.54
C GLU A 940 -15.47 -26.03 -15.22
N GLY A 941 -14.94 -24.93 -15.77
CA GLY A 941 -13.61 -24.82 -16.36
C GLY A 941 -12.42 -24.83 -15.36
N LEU A 942 -12.65 -25.00 -14.05
CA LEU A 942 -11.58 -25.14 -13.05
C LEU A 942 -11.45 -26.57 -12.50
N ALA A 943 -10.38 -27.25 -12.92
CA ALA A 943 -9.93 -28.54 -12.42
C ALA A 943 -9.11 -28.42 -11.12
N ILE A 944 -8.97 -29.53 -10.38
CA ILE A 944 -8.09 -29.59 -9.20
C ILE A 944 -6.77 -30.27 -9.57
N ASN A 945 -5.65 -29.56 -9.41
CA ASN A 945 -4.30 -30.09 -9.62
C ASN A 945 -3.40 -29.75 -8.42
N PRO A 946 -3.01 -30.72 -7.57
CA PRO A 946 -2.21 -30.45 -6.38
C PRO A 946 -0.74 -30.12 -6.66
N ASP A 947 -0.25 -30.36 -7.89
CA ASP A 947 1.17 -30.20 -8.26
C ASP A 947 1.51 -28.76 -8.75
N LEU A 948 0.65 -27.79 -8.45
CA LEU A 948 0.85 -26.37 -8.78
C LEU A 948 1.84 -25.67 -7.82
N PRO A 949 2.45 -24.52 -8.23
CA PRO A 949 3.43 -23.80 -7.41
C PRO A 949 2.94 -23.40 -6.01
N ALA A 950 3.85 -23.37 -5.04
CA ALA A 950 3.51 -23.12 -3.63
C ALA A 950 3.05 -21.67 -3.36
N ASP A 951 3.46 -20.71 -4.20
CA ASP A 951 3.03 -19.31 -4.19
C ASP A 951 1.63 -19.11 -4.82
N PHE A 952 1.10 -20.10 -5.55
CA PHE A 952 -0.06 -19.96 -6.44
C PHE A 952 -1.25 -19.27 -5.76
N ILE A 953 -1.47 -19.54 -4.47
CA ILE A 953 -2.57 -18.94 -3.70
C ILE A 953 -2.40 -17.42 -3.56
N THR A 954 -1.19 -16.95 -3.27
CA THR A 954 -0.87 -15.51 -3.16
C THR A 954 -0.87 -14.85 -4.53
N SER A 955 -0.25 -15.51 -5.52
CA SER A 955 -0.12 -14.98 -6.88
C SER A 955 -1.48 -14.88 -7.58
N ALA A 956 -2.35 -15.87 -7.45
CA ALA A 956 -3.70 -15.84 -8.03
C ALA A 956 -4.63 -14.80 -7.35
N ASP A 957 -4.54 -14.60 -6.03
CA ASP A 957 -5.33 -13.58 -5.32
C ASP A 957 -4.87 -12.16 -5.69
N ALA A 958 -3.56 -11.91 -5.77
CA ALA A 958 -3.00 -10.64 -6.21
C ALA A 958 -3.35 -10.33 -7.69
N GLY A 959 -3.19 -11.30 -8.60
CA GLY A 959 -3.60 -11.16 -9.99
C GLY A 959 -5.09 -10.88 -10.13
N SER A 960 -5.94 -11.55 -9.34
CA SER A 960 -7.40 -11.33 -9.36
C SER A 960 -7.79 -9.92 -8.89
N ARG A 961 -7.10 -9.37 -7.88
CA ARG A 961 -7.28 -7.98 -7.41
C ARG A 961 -6.77 -6.96 -8.41
N ALA A 962 -5.64 -7.23 -9.06
CA ALA A 962 -5.09 -6.35 -10.09
C ALA A 962 -5.99 -6.31 -11.33
N LEU A 963 -6.52 -7.47 -11.76
CA LEU A 963 -7.38 -7.58 -12.94
C LEU A 963 -8.76 -6.94 -12.72
N SER A 964 -9.33 -6.99 -11.51
CA SER A 964 -10.63 -6.35 -11.24
C SER A 964 -10.59 -4.82 -11.34
N LEU A 965 -9.43 -4.19 -11.09
CA LEU A 965 -9.15 -2.76 -11.20
C LEU A 965 -8.92 -2.25 -12.63
N LEU A 966 -8.74 -3.15 -13.61
CA LEU A 966 -8.57 -2.79 -15.03
C LEU A 966 -9.91 -2.79 -15.77
N ALA A 967 -9.98 -2.13 -16.93
CA ALA A 967 -11.15 -2.24 -17.81
C ALA A 967 -11.26 -3.67 -18.36
N ASP A 968 -10.16 -4.13 -18.98
CA ASP A 968 -10.00 -5.47 -19.51
C ASP A 968 -8.55 -5.99 -19.33
N GLY A 969 -8.39 -7.29 -19.47
CA GLY A 969 -7.10 -7.96 -19.45
C GLY A 969 -7.18 -9.46 -19.28
N GLU A 970 -6.02 -10.09 -19.26
CA GLU A 970 -5.83 -11.47 -18.83
C GLU A 970 -4.62 -11.60 -17.90
N PHE A 971 -4.68 -12.58 -17.00
CA PHE A 971 -3.49 -13.05 -16.30
C PHE A 971 -3.50 -14.57 -16.18
N GLY A 972 -2.33 -15.19 -16.13
CA GLY A 972 -2.23 -16.64 -16.06
C GLY A 972 -0.84 -17.16 -15.74
N LEU A 973 -0.77 -18.45 -15.44
CA LEU A 973 0.46 -19.19 -15.17
C LEU A 973 0.88 -19.95 -16.43
N ASP A 974 1.90 -19.46 -17.12
CA ASP A 974 2.50 -20.07 -18.32
C ASP A 974 3.72 -20.90 -17.90
N GLY A 975 3.51 -22.20 -17.68
CA GLY A 975 4.52 -23.09 -17.11
C GLY A 975 4.82 -22.76 -15.64
N ASP A 976 5.98 -22.17 -15.38
CA ASP A 976 6.45 -21.71 -14.06
C ASP A 976 6.41 -20.17 -13.90
N LYS A 977 5.95 -19.44 -14.92
CA LYS A 977 5.98 -17.96 -14.96
C LYS A 977 4.57 -17.36 -14.95
N TRP A 978 4.36 -16.32 -14.15
CA TRP A 978 3.12 -15.55 -14.18
C TRP A 978 3.15 -14.50 -15.30
N VAL A 979 2.02 -14.28 -15.95
CA VAL A 979 1.82 -13.30 -17.02
C VAL A 979 0.61 -12.45 -16.66
N PHE A 980 0.67 -11.13 -16.83
CA PHE A 980 -0.41 -10.19 -16.53
C PHE A 980 -0.44 -9.06 -17.56
N ILE A 981 -1.49 -8.99 -18.37
CA ILE A 981 -1.65 -8.05 -19.49
C ILE A 981 -3.02 -7.40 -19.39
N GLY A 982 -3.13 -6.09 -19.55
CA GLY A 982 -4.44 -5.42 -19.57
C GLY A 982 -4.39 -3.92 -19.75
N ARG A 983 -5.56 -3.27 -19.71
CA ARG A 983 -5.73 -1.83 -19.95
C ARG A 983 -6.48 -1.16 -18.81
N ALA A 984 -5.92 -0.05 -18.33
CA ALA A 984 -6.52 0.78 -17.30
C ALA A 984 -7.22 2.00 -17.91
N GLU A 985 -8.35 2.41 -17.33
CA GLU A 985 -9.07 3.64 -17.70
C GLU A 985 -8.30 4.90 -17.32
N THR A 986 -7.47 4.84 -16.27
CA THR A 986 -6.74 5.98 -15.73
C THR A 986 -5.35 5.56 -15.23
N GLU A 987 -4.41 6.51 -15.14
CA GLU A 987 -3.10 6.23 -14.54
C GLU A 987 -3.23 5.88 -13.04
N ALA A 988 -4.29 6.32 -12.36
CA ALA A 988 -4.58 5.94 -10.98
C ALA A 988 -4.98 4.45 -10.85
N THR A 989 -5.89 3.96 -11.70
CA THR A 989 -6.26 2.53 -11.71
C THR A 989 -5.12 1.65 -12.22
N ARG A 990 -4.32 2.15 -13.17
CA ARG A 990 -3.07 1.51 -13.61
C ARG A 990 -2.08 1.33 -12.46
N GLN A 991 -1.79 2.40 -11.73
CA GLN A 991 -0.85 2.37 -10.60
C GLN A 991 -1.39 1.51 -9.44
N ALA A 992 -2.71 1.51 -9.20
CA ALA A 992 -3.33 0.64 -8.21
C ALA A 992 -3.19 -0.85 -8.57
N ALA A 993 -3.42 -1.23 -9.84
CA ALA A 993 -3.22 -2.59 -10.31
C ALA A 993 -1.76 -3.04 -10.19
N LEU A 994 -0.79 -2.20 -10.59
CA LEU A 994 0.64 -2.47 -10.42
C LEU A 994 1.04 -2.60 -8.94
N THR A 995 0.45 -1.79 -8.06
CA THR A 995 0.67 -1.86 -6.60
C THR A 995 0.09 -3.15 -6.00
N ALA A 996 -1.06 -3.64 -6.50
CA ALA A 996 -1.64 -4.91 -6.08
C ALA A 996 -0.76 -6.12 -6.45
N LEU A 997 -0.11 -6.09 -7.63
CA LEU A 997 0.90 -7.08 -8.01
C LEU A 997 2.19 -6.97 -7.17
N ALA A 998 2.60 -5.75 -6.81
CA ALA A 998 3.79 -5.51 -6.00
C ALA A 998 3.71 -6.01 -4.55
N ALA A 999 2.54 -6.47 -4.10
CA ALA A 999 2.39 -7.19 -2.83
C ALA A 999 2.85 -8.66 -2.90
N VAL A 1000 3.14 -9.21 -4.08
CA VAL A 1000 3.62 -10.59 -4.25
C VAL A 1000 5.14 -10.65 -3.99
N PRO A 1001 5.64 -11.56 -3.10
CA PRO A 1001 7.06 -11.64 -2.76
C PRO A 1001 8.05 -12.02 -3.88
N ALA A 1002 7.59 -12.25 -5.11
CA ALA A 1002 8.36 -12.74 -6.26
C ALA A 1002 7.92 -12.05 -7.57
N LEU A 1003 7.89 -10.70 -7.57
CA LEU A 1003 7.57 -9.88 -8.75
C LEU A 1003 8.45 -10.20 -9.98
N ASP A 1004 9.67 -10.70 -9.78
CA ASP A 1004 10.60 -11.11 -10.84
C ASP A 1004 10.08 -12.30 -11.67
N GLN A 1005 9.09 -13.04 -11.15
CA GLN A 1005 8.42 -14.14 -11.83
C GLN A 1005 7.20 -13.69 -12.66
N TRP A 1006 6.88 -12.39 -12.69
CA TRP A 1006 5.73 -11.82 -13.41
C TRP A 1006 6.14 -11.07 -14.67
N GLU A 1007 5.55 -11.44 -15.80
CA GLU A 1007 5.59 -10.68 -17.05
C GLU A 1007 4.41 -9.70 -17.09
N THR A 1008 4.65 -8.43 -16.79
CA THR A 1008 3.58 -7.42 -16.64
C THR A 1008 3.54 -6.44 -17.82
N SER A 1009 2.34 -6.16 -18.34
CA SER A 1009 2.10 -5.17 -19.39
C SER A 1009 0.74 -4.50 -19.19
N VAL A 1010 0.72 -3.39 -18.44
CA VAL A 1010 -0.49 -2.59 -18.23
C VAL A 1010 -0.36 -1.25 -18.98
N THR A 1011 -1.22 -1.05 -19.98
CA THR A 1011 -1.32 0.22 -20.74
C THR A 1011 -2.55 1.01 -20.30
N LEU A 1012 -2.69 2.24 -20.79
CA LEU A 1012 -3.94 2.98 -20.69
C LEU A 1012 -4.87 2.64 -21.86
N LEU A 1013 -6.18 2.74 -21.66
CA LEU A 1013 -7.13 2.95 -22.76
C LEU A 1013 -6.90 4.35 -23.35
N PRO A 1014 -7.01 4.53 -24.68
CA PRO A 1014 -7.05 5.87 -25.27
C PRO A 1014 -8.33 6.59 -24.79
N PRO A 1015 -8.25 7.86 -24.35
CA PRO A 1015 -9.44 8.59 -23.96
C PRO A 1015 -10.39 8.82 -25.15
N LEU A 1016 -11.68 9.01 -24.84
CA LEU A 1016 -12.77 9.04 -25.84
C LEU A 1016 -12.68 10.26 -26.79
N ASP A 1017 -11.94 11.30 -26.40
CA ASP A 1017 -11.57 12.42 -27.27
C ASP A 1017 -10.76 11.97 -28.50
N VAL A 1018 -9.84 11.00 -28.36
CA VAL A 1018 -9.07 10.44 -29.50
C VAL A 1018 -10.01 9.78 -30.52
N CYS A 1019 -11.04 9.06 -30.07
CA CYS A 1019 -12.06 8.48 -30.94
C CYS A 1019 -12.92 9.58 -31.60
N ARG A 1020 -13.30 10.59 -30.80
CA ARG A 1020 -14.18 11.69 -31.19
C ARG A 1020 -13.55 12.64 -32.20
N ASP A 1021 -12.26 12.97 -32.05
CA ASP A 1021 -11.49 13.79 -32.98
C ASP A 1021 -11.27 13.08 -34.33
N LYS A 1022 -10.99 11.77 -34.30
CA LYS A 1022 -10.88 10.93 -35.52
C LYS A 1022 -12.19 10.88 -36.31
N VAL A 1023 -13.29 10.51 -35.64
CA VAL A 1023 -14.63 10.44 -36.24
C VAL A 1023 -15.08 11.82 -36.73
N GLY A 1024 -14.82 12.87 -35.96
CA GLY A 1024 -15.10 14.26 -36.35
C GLY A 1024 -14.30 14.73 -37.57
N ALA A 1025 -13.00 14.40 -37.63
CA ALA A 1025 -12.15 14.69 -38.79
C ALA A 1025 -12.61 13.94 -40.04
N LEU A 1026 -13.04 12.67 -39.89
CA LEU A 1026 -13.62 11.89 -40.99
C LEU A 1026 -14.91 12.52 -41.51
N ALA A 1027 -15.83 12.93 -40.62
CA ALA A 1027 -17.06 13.62 -40.98
C ALA A 1027 -16.79 14.96 -41.69
N ALA A 1028 -15.81 15.73 -41.22
CA ALA A 1028 -15.44 17.02 -41.80
C ALA A 1028 -14.93 16.93 -43.25
N ARG A 1029 -14.44 15.76 -43.71
CA ARG A 1029 -14.07 15.54 -45.12
C ARG A 1029 -15.30 15.41 -46.05
N ASN A 1030 -16.50 15.17 -45.51
CA ASN A 1030 -17.75 14.85 -46.22
C ASN A 1030 -17.56 13.84 -47.38
N ALA A 1031 -16.76 12.80 -47.12
CA ALA A 1031 -16.31 11.84 -48.15
C ALA A 1031 -17.30 10.70 -48.41
N ILE A 1032 -18.30 10.52 -47.55
CA ILE A 1032 -19.39 9.54 -47.74
C ILE A 1032 -20.39 10.14 -48.73
N THR A 1033 -20.49 9.55 -49.93
CA THR A 1033 -21.29 10.09 -51.03
C THR A 1033 -22.31 9.07 -51.55
N PHE A 1034 -23.39 9.59 -52.16
CA PHE A 1034 -24.54 8.81 -52.58
C PHE A 1034 -24.93 9.11 -54.02
N GLN A 1035 -25.54 8.14 -54.69
CA GLN A 1035 -26.10 8.34 -56.02
C GLN A 1035 -27.24 9.38 -55.99
N SER A 1036 -27.36 10.17 -57.06
CA SER A 1036 -28.32 11.29 -57.13
C SER A 1036 -29.76 10.83 -56.90
N GLY A 1037 -30.45 11.45 -55.94
CA GLY A 1037 -31.82 11.06 -55.55
C GLY A 1037 -31.94 9.68 -54.87
N SER A 1038 -30.84 9.12 -54.37
CA SER A 1038 -30.81 7.78 -53.77
C SER A 1038 -30.09 7.74 -52.42
N ALA A 1039 -30.42 6.72 -51.62
CA ALA A 1039 -29.68 6.26 -50.45
C ALA A 1039 -28.56 5.25 -50.78
N ARG A 1040 -28.43 4.84 -52.06
CA ARG A 1040 -27.33 3.97 -52.49
C ARG A 1040 -26.00 4.73 -52.44
N MET A 1041 -25.10 4.32 -51.56
CA MET A 1041 -23.73 4.84 -51.49
C MET A 1041 -22.98 4.64 -52.81
N ALA A 1042 -22.01 5.53 -53.05
CA ALA A 1042 -21.04 5.40 -54.13
C ALA A 1042 -19.96 4.37 -53.75
N GLU A 1043 -19.35 3.72 -54.73
CA GLU A 1043 -18.37 2.63 -54.52
C GLU A 1043 -17.08 3.19 -53.88
N GLU A 1044 -16.75 4.42 -54.23
CA GLU A 1044 -15.68 5.26 -53.70
C GLU A 1044 -15.85 5.60 -52.21
N SER A 1045 -17.06 5.42 -51.65
CA SER A 1045 -17.33 5.67 -50.22
C SER A 1045 -17.02 4.47 -49.33
N LEU A 1046 -16.92 3.26 -49.88
CA LEU A 1046 -16.72 2.04 -49.09
C LEU A 1046 -15.42 2.07 -48.25
N PRO A 1047 -14.26 2.51 -48.77
CA PRO A 1047 -13.04 2.65 -47.96
C PRO A 1047 -13.15 3.66 -46.82
N VAL A 1048 -14.04 4.66 -46.93
CA VAL A 1048 -14.31 5.64 -45.87
C VAL A 1048 -15.14 5.00 -44.75
N ILE A 1049 -16.01 4.05 -45.08
CA ILE A 1049 -16.74 3.25 -44.08
C ILE A 1049 -15.81 2.20 -43.44
N ASP A 1050 -14.82 1.67 -44.17
CA ASP A 1050 -13.76 0.83 -43.61
C ASP A 1050 -12.89 1.61 -42.60
N GLU A 1051 -12.47 2.83 -42.94
CA GLU A 1051 -11.73 3.74 -42.05
C GLU A 1051 -12.56 4.10 -40.80
N LEU A 1052 -13.83 4.46 -40.97
CA LEU A 1052 -14.74 4.78 -39.87
C LEU A 1052 -14.98 3.60 -38.93
N ALA A 1053 -15.14 2.38 -39.46
CA ALA A 1053 -15.27 1.18 -38.61
C ALA A 1053 -14.00 0.90 -37.82
N GLY A 1054 -12.82 1.14 -38.40
CA GLY A 1054 -11.53 1.05 -37.70
C GLY A 1054 -11.39 2.07 -36.57
N ASP A 1055 -11.86 3.30 -36.76
CA ASP A 1055 -11.86 4.33 -35.72
C ASP A 1055 -12.90 4.06 -34.62
N LEU A 1056 -14.12 3.65 -34.97
CA LEU A 1056 -15.17 3.29 -33.99
C LEU A 1056 -14.82 2.06 -33.15
N ALA A 1057 -13.95 1.16 -33.65
CA ALA A 1057 -13.41 0.05 -32.87
C ALA A 1057 -12.48 0.50 -31.72
N LEU A 1058 -12.02 1.76 -31.71
CA LEU A 1058 -11.21 2.31 -30.62
C LEU A 1058 -12.05 2.73 -29.40
N CYS A 1059 -13.36 2.97 -29.57
CA CYS A 1059 -14.28 3.29 -28.49
C CYS A 1059 -15.49 2.33 -28.49
N PRO A 1060 -15.35 1.10 -27.95
CA PRO A 1060 -16.37 0.05 -28.02
C PRO A 1060 -17.64 0.30 -27.18
N GLU A 1061 -17.62 1.25 -26.25
CA GLU A 1061 -18.79 1.60 -25.42
C GLU A 1061 -19.57 2.83 -25.92
N ALA A 1062 -18.97 3.65 -26.81
CA ALA A 1062 -19.58 4.91 -27.23
C ALA A 1062 -20.81 4.69 -28.12
N THR A 1063 -21.92 5.38 -27.85
CA THR A 1063 -23.10 5.38 -28.71
C THR A 1063 -22.90 6.31 -29.89
N VAL A 1064 -23.23 5.88 -31.11
CA VAL A 1064 -23.01 6.63 -32.36
C VAL A 1064 -24.36 6.99 -32.99
N ASN A 1065 -24.66 8.28 -33.09
CA ASN A 1065 -25.73 8.76 -33.97
C ASN A 1065 -25.15 9.02 -35.35
N VAL A 1066 -25.83 8.51 -36.38
CA VAL A 1066 -25.55 8.74 -37.80
C VAL A 1066 -26.59 9.72 -38.33
N GLU A 1067 -26.18 10.95 -38.61
CA GLU A 1067 -27.07 12.08 -38.88
C GLU A 1067 -27.06 12.44 -40.37
N GLY A 1068 -28.15 12.15 -41.06
CA GLY A 1068 -28.34 12.44 -42.48
C GLY A 1068 -28.91 13.84 -42.73
N HIS A 1069 -28.32 14.56 -43.70
CA HIS A 1069 -28.78 15.87 -44.14
C HIS A 1069 -28.92 15.97 -45.67
N THR A 1070 -29.84 16.82 -46.12
CA THR A 1070 -30.09 17.17 -47.52
C THR A 1070 -30.05 18.70 -47.73
N ASP A 1071 -30.16 19.13 -48.98
CA ASP A 1071 -30.32 20.52 -49.39
C ASP A 1071 -31.74 20.78 -49.91
N SER A 1072 -32.08 22.05 -50.13
CA SER A 1072 -33.43 22.49 -50.53
C SER A 1072 -33.79 22.23 -52.01
N ASP A 1073 -33.44 21.05 -52.55
CA ASP A 1073 -33.81 20.58 -53.90
C ASP A 1073 -34.77 19.38 -53.80
N GLY A 1074 -35.95 19.59 -53.24
CA GLY A 1074 -37.00 18.59 -53.07
C GLY A 1074 -38.31 19.17 -52.54
N GLU A 1075 -39.22 18.28 -52.15
CA GLU A 1075 -40.27 18.58 -51.17
C GLU A 1075 -39.72 18.18 -49.79
N ASP A 1076 -39.99 18.98 -48.73
CA ASP A 1076 -39.45 18.80 -47.38
C ASP A 1076 -39.55 17.35 -46.87
N GLU A 1077 -40.71 16.71 -47.11
CA GLU A 1077 -41.05 15.34 -46.69
C GLU A 1077 -40.20 14.29 -47.41
N ALA A 1078 -39.92 14.50 -48.71
CA ALA A 1078 -39.05 13.64 -49.50
C ALA A 1078 -37.57 13.84 -49.14
N ASN A 1079 -37.18 15.08 -48.81
CA ASN A 1079 -35.86 15.41 -48.32
C ASN A 1079 -35.59 14.80 -46.95
N LEU A 1080 -36.58 14.78 -46.05
CA LEU A 1080 -36.52 14.10 -44.76
C LEU A 1080 -36.37 12.58 -44.95
N ALA A 1081 -37.25 11.94 -45.72
CA ALA A 1081 -37.17 10.50 -45.99
C ALA A 1081 -35.83 10.07 -46.63
N LEU A 1082 -35.34 10.84 -47.62
CA LEU A 1082 -34.03 10.59 -48.25
C LEU A 1082 -32.86 10.76 -47.26
N SER A 1083 -32.99 11.64 -46.26
CA SER A 1083 -31.96 11.82 -45.24
C SER A 1083 -31.92 10.65 -44.24
N VAL A 1084 -33.09 10.13 -43.83
CA VAL A 1084 -33.19 8.95 -42.96
C VAL A 1084 -32.56 7.74 -43.65
N SER A 1085 -32.99 7.39 -44.87
CA SER A 1085 -32.46 6.20 -45.54
C SER A 1085 -30.99 6.28 -45.94
N ARG A 1086 -30.38 7.47 -45.96
CA ARG A 1086 -28.93 7.63 -46.09
C ARG A 1086 -28.18 7.34 -44.79
N ALA A 1087 -28.76 7.70 -43.64
CA ALA A 1087 -28.22 7.31 -42.34
C ALA A 1087 -28.38 5.79 -42.12
N GLU A 1088 -29.55 5.21 -42.43
CA GLU A 1088 -29.80 3.76 -42.39
C GLU A 1088 -28.77 2.99 -43.24
N ALA A 1089 -28.53 3.41 -44.49
CA ALA A 1089 -27.57 2.76 -45.37
C ALA A 1089 -26.10 2.83 -44.89
N VAL A 1090 -25.76 3.80 -44.04
CA VAL A 1090 -24.43 3.89 -43.39
C VAL A 1090 -24.39 3.00 -42.13
N VAL A 1091 -25.46 2.96 -41.34
CA VAL A 1091 -25.61 2.04 -40.20
C VAL A 1091 -25.52 0.58 -40.65
N ASP A 1092 -26.27 0.17 -41.67
CA ASP A 1092 -26.20 -1.17 -42.27
C ASP A 1092 -24.76 -1.55 -42.67
N ALA A 1093 -24.02 -0.59 -43.24
CA ALA A 1093 -22.66 -0.79 -43.71
C ALA A 1093 -21.61 -0.87 -42.58
N LEU A 1094 -21.89 -0.30 -41.40
CA LEU A 1094 -21.09 -0.46 -40.18
C LEU A 1094 -21.43 -1.76 -39.45
N ILE A 1095 -22.70 -2.18 -39.42
CA ILE A 1095 -23.13 -3.49 -38.89
C ILE A 1095 -22.47 -4.62 -39.68
N LEU A 1096 -22.44 -4.52 -41.01
CA LEU A 1096 -21.72 -5.46 -41.90
C LEU A 1096 -20.20 -5.52 -41.67
N ARG A 1097 -19.63 -4.58 -40.89
CA ARG A 1097 -18.22 -4.54 -40.49
C ARG A 1097 -17.99 -4.95 -39.03
N GLY A 1098 -19.04 -5.38 -38.33
CA GLY A 1098 -18.95 -5.88 -36.95
C GLY A 1098 -19.12 -4.82 -35.87
N ILE A 1099 -19.56 -3.60 -36.21
CA ILE A 1099 -20.01 -2.64 -35.19
C ILE A 1099 -21.39 -3.08 -34.67
N GLY A 1100 -21.55 -3.11 -33.35
CA GLY A 1100 -22.77 -3.59 -32.69
C GLY A 1100 -24.00 -2.74 -33.03
N PRO A 1101 -25.12 -3.34 -33.50
CA PRO A 1101 -26.32 -2.60 -33.90
C PRO A 1101 -26.98 -1.85 -32.75
N GLU A 1102 -26.83 -2.33 -31.51
CA GLU A 1102 -27.34 -1.71 -30.29
C GLU A 1102 -26.71 -0.34 -29.97
N ARG A 1103 -25.59 0.00 -30.61
CA ARG A 1103 -24.87 1.27 -30.43
C ARG A 1103 -25.07 2.27 -31.59
N LEU A 1104 -25.87 1.93 -32.61
CA LEU A 1104 -25.97 2.70 -33.86
C LEU A 1104 -27.39 3.24 -34.09
N TYR A 1105 -27.54 4.57 -34.11
CA TYR A 1105 -28.82 5.24 -34.31
C TYR A 1105 -28.84 6.06 -35.60
N ALA A 1106 -29.70 5.71 -36.55
CA ALA A 1106 -29.94 6.49 -37.76
C ALA A 1106 -30.92 7.65 -37.50
N ILE A 1107 -30.50 8.89 -37.78
CA ILE A 1107 -31.32 10.10 -37.64
C ILE A 1107 -31.31 10.86 -38.96
N GLY A 1108 -32.48 11.29 -39.45
CA GLY A 1108 -32.60 12.14 -40.63
C GLY A 1108 -33.16 13.52 -40.28
N TYR A 1109 -32.50 14.58 -40.71
CA TYR A 1109 -32.92 15.97 -40.49
C TYR A 1109 -33.49 16.65 -41.74
N GLY A 1110 -33.46 15.99 -42.90
CA GLY A 1110 -33.75 16.61 -44.18
C GLY A 1110 -32.88 17.85 -44.41
N GLU A 1111 -33.49 18.93 -44.89
CA GLU A 1111 -32.84 20.22 -45.11
C GLU A 1111 -32.90 21.17 -43.91
N SER A 1112 -33.49 20.75 -42.77
CA SER A 1112 -33.80 21.64 -41.64
C SER A 1112 -32.57 22.21 -40.90
N LEU A 1113 -31.40 21.58 -41.06
CA LEU A 1113 -30.12 21.97 -40.45
C LEU A 1113 -29.02 22.21 -41.52
N PRO A 1114 -29.13 23.29 -42.31
CA PRO A 1114 -28.13 23.65 -43.32
C PRO A 1114 -26.92 24.33 -42.67
N ILE A 1115 -25.71 23.96 -43.12
CA ILE A 1115 -24.44 24.57 -42.68
C ILE A 1115 -23.91 25.63 -43.67
N ALA A 1116 -24.49 25.71 -44.86
CA ALA A 1116 -24.13 26.67 -45.90
C ALA A 1116 -25.36 27.15 -46.68
N SER A 1117 -25.23 28.25 -47.45
CA SER A 1117 -26.36 28.81 -48.20
C SER A 1117 -26.80 27.89 -49.36
N ASN A 1118 -28.05 27.43 -49.28
CA ASN A 1118 -28.76 26.70 -50.34
C ASN A 1118 -28.91 27.51 -51.65
N GLU A 1119 -28.64 28.82 -51.67
CA GLU A 1119 -28.63 29.63 -52.90
C GLU A 1119 -27.45 29.26 -53.84
N THR A 1120 -26.43 28.56 -53.33
CA THR A 1120 -25.21 28.25 -54.08
C THR A 1120 -25.02 26.74 -54.28
N ARG A 1121 -24.49 26.33 -55.43
CA ARG A 1121 -24.19 24.90 -55.69
C ARG A 1121 -23.21 24.31 -54.68
N ALA A 1122 -22.23 25.10 -54.23
CA ALA A 1122 -21.26 24.70 -53.22
C ALA A 1122 -21.93 24.51 -51.84
N GLY A 1123 -22.79 25.44 -51.43
CA GLY A 1123 -23.52 25.32 -50.17
C GLY A 1123 -24.52 24.16 -50.16
N LYS A 1124 -25.25 23.95 -51.26
CA LYS A 1124 -26.06 22.73 -51.47
C LYS A 1124 -25.25 21.44 -51.34
N GLN A 1125 -24.05 21.40 -51.93
CA GLN A 1125 -23.16 20.25 -51.83
C GLN A 1125 -22.62 20.04 -50.39
N ALA A 1126 -22.38 21.11 -49.62
CA ALA A 1126 -22.00 21.01 -48.21
C ALA A 1126 -23.18 20.61 -47.29
N ASN A 1127 -24.41 20.98 -47.64
CA ASN A 1127 -25.61 20.60 -46.89
C ASN A 1127 -25.95 19.11 -47.05
N ARG A 1128 -25.67 18.52 -48.23
CA ARG A 1128 -25.69 17.07 -48.47
C ARG A 1128 -24.51 16.40 -47.76
N ARG A 1129 -24.71 15.93 -46.53
CA ARG A 1129 -23.67 15.33 -45.68
C ARG A 1129 -24.21 14.24 -44.77
N ILE A 1130 -23.30 13.43 -44.24
CA ILE A 1130 -23.49 12.63 -43.03
C ILE A 1130 -22.67 13.27 -41.90
N VAL A 1131 -23.24 13.42 -40.72
CA VAL A 1131 -22.54 13.79 -39.49
C VAL A 1131 -22.58 12.61 -38.53
N PHE A 1132 -21.58 12.51 -37.66
CA PHE A 1132 -21.54 11.52 -36.59
C PHE A 1132 -21.43 12.25 -35.26
N THR A 1133 -22.32 11.93 -34.30
CA THR A 1133 -22.16 12.37 -32.91
C THR A 1133 -21.97 11.16 -32.00
N LEU A 1134 -21.02 11.29 -31.08
CA LEU A 1134 -20.67 10.25 -30.11
C LEU A 1134 -21.20 10.68 -28.74
N ALA A 1135 -22.02 9.83 -28.13
CA ALA A 1135 -22.52 10.00 -26.78
C ALA A 1135 -21.84 8.99 -25.84
N ASP A 1136 -21.51 9.49 -24.65
CA ASP A 1136 -21.07 8.73 -23.49
C ASP A 1136 -22.34 8.47 -22.63
N GLU A 1137 -22.51 7.27 -22.04
CA GLU A 1137 -23.71 6.89 -21.25
C GLU A 1137 -23.87 7.66 -19.93
#